data_AF-A0A1I0NPD1-F1
#
_entry.id   AF-A0A1I0NPD1-F1
#
_cell.length_a   1.000
_cell.length_b   1.000
_cell.length_c   1.000
_cell.angle_alpha   90.00
_cell.angle_beta   90.00
_cell.angle_gamma   90.00
#
_symmetry.space_group_name_H-M   'P 1'
#
loop_
_entity.id
_entity.type
_entity.pdbx_description
1 polymer ?
#
loop_
_entity_poly.entity_id
_entity_poly.type
_entity_poly.pdbx_seq_one_letter_code
_entity_poly.pdbx_strand_id
1 'polypeptide(L)'
;MIKNRLVVFIQLVLLVAEAGAQSIWDGAHLAQVKSCLEQPAYATAYHQLIADADTLMRTLPVSVMMKEKTAVSGSKHDYLSLSRYYWPDPSEPDGLPYIVRDGVSNPELEKYDRPRLAEMARRVTTLSLAWYFSNNECYAQKAVEQLRVWFLNCDTRMNPNLNYAQTIPGKFGGKGRCYGVIDGYSFVEMLDAVQLLEQSKAFTAKDAKGLKHWFSQFLQWILTSEQGIEESQQLNNHSTAHDAQVMAYAKYVGNQQVLNQYLSAFYQKRMQAQIEPDGRQPRELRRTLAFGYSQYNLSHIIDVFQIARAVGYKFQPEAHQLLENATNYLAQYLGKKVEAWPYQQIGEWDYKQQLLAHDLYRLWLLIPERTDYQQLACRHIVKRFSDRFFLLYYKPCQIDQAFAAADTQLRYLLQNTEQARKIAKDKSKIMPRCLEKDGSLRLVGMYDWCSGFFPGSLWQMYEYSHDAFWREQAVSNTWKIEEVKYHKGTHDLGFMMYNSFGQAYRLTGEQSYRDVVVQSAKTLATRFNEQVGCIRSWSWGTPDRWQFAVIIDNMINLELLFEASRLTNDKRYYQMAVSHANTTMAHHFREDGSSYHVVDYNPENGKVIKRITHQGLFDESVWSRGQAWGLYGFTMCYRYTHDEAYLRQAQKIAKFFFSQQNMPADLIPYWDMRDPNIPDAPRDASAAAVFASGLFELATYSDTVLAKEYRRIANHIISSLVSGYQPAPRTMRGFLLDHSTGNYPAQDEIDVPINYADYYYLEALRRSITLADDRIEDLAAPQKRILVLAERGGVHEPFTARALQWLQDNKDRFSLDLTICTSAKELKAGELDTYNLVLQLNHPPYEWSEVAQKEFHEYIERGHGGYIGFHHATLLGEFDGYPMWSWFSDFMGRIRYKNYIAEESDGKVVVEDIRHPVMQGVPDSFVIEDDEWYTYDQSPRRNVQVLAHVDEASYTIDTNVKMGDHPVVWSNPYVAARNVYFQFGHSATLWDNPVFVRLVENAIRWAVEELHEAYPASYASAPRFKALVYWNPLAEEAHVQFDRQAMAFFQKLTYGNGWIMEQTTSLADYPYDRLKGYDVIISLNAMPHVEVERRAFELYMENGGGWMGFHASAYNDKNTHWPWFNRFLGCGVFYCNNWPPQPVLVERNILQHPVTKSIPHEFVAPSSEFYQWNPSPRNNSDVDVLLSISQKMYPFGLKDVVKFGDFPLVWTNKKYRMIYLNMGHGNEGFMDTTQQLLFINALRWIVSCNPNGNPLN
;
A
#
# COMPACT_ATOMS: atom_id res chain seq x y z
N MET A 1 1.15 -59.69 23.54
CA MET A 1 -0.27 -59.77 23.96
C MET A 1 -0.83 -58.36 24.02
N ILE A 2 -1.22 -57.80 22.88
CA ILE A 2 -2.63 -57.66 22.45
C ILE A 2 -3.48 -56.94 23.52
N LYS A 3 -3.35 -55.60 23.62
CA LYS A 3 -4.44 -54.66 23.99
C LYS A 3 -4.09 -53.16 24.03
N ASN A 4 -2.83 -52.73 23.86
CA ASN A 4 -2.45 -51.30 23.84
C ASN A 4 -1.96 -50.77 22.49
N ARG A 5 -2.51 -51.26 21.37
CA ARG A 5 -2.20 -50.75 20.01
C ARG A 5 -3.39 -50.15 19.26
N LEU A 6 -4.51 -49.88 19.95
CA LEU A 6 -5.75 -49.43 19.29
C LEU A 6 -6.25 -48.02 19.70
N VAL A 7 -5.55 -47.32 20.60
CA VAL A 7 -5.99 -45.99 21.07
C VAL A 7 -5.03 -44.86 20.67
N VAL A 8 -3.75 -45.18 20.39
CA VAL A 8 -2.74 -44.19 19.92
C VAL A 8 -2.81 -43.95 18.40
N PHE A 9 -3.69 -44.64 17.68
CA PHE A 9 -3.89 -44.46 16.23
C PHE A 9 -5.12 -43.59 15.89
N ILE A 10 -5.89 -43.13 16.89
CA ILE A 10 -7.15 -42.39 16.68
C ILE A 10 -7.02 -40.90 17.06
N GLN A 11 -5.96 -40.48 17.77
CA GLN A 11 -5.74 -39.06 18.12
C GLN A 11 -4.56 -38.39 17.39
N LEU A 12 -3.81 -39.13 16.57
CA LEU A 12 -2.79 -38.59 15.65
C LEU A 12 -3.33 -38.37 14.21
N VAL A 13 -4.66 -38.45 14.02
CA VAL A 13 -5.36 -38.26 12.73
C VAL A 13 -6.22 -36.99 12.72
N LEU A 14 -6.22 -36.19 13.79
CA LEU A 14 -7.03 -34.97 13.88
C LEU A 14 -6.23 -33.64 13.87
N LEU A 15 -4.93 -33.71 13.56
CA LEU A 15 -4.06 -32.53 13.35
C LEU A 15 -3.26 -32.70 12.05
N VAL A 16 -3.98 -32.59 10.92
CA VAL A 16 -3.64 -31.97 9.61
C VAL A 16 -4.86 -32.25 8.72
N ALA A 17 -5.94 -31.47 8.88
CA ALA A 17 -7.09 -31.51 7.97
C ALA A 17 -7.84 -30.17 7.93
N GLU A 18 -7.12 -29.06 8.03
CA GLU A 18 -7.69 -27.77 7.63
C GLU A 18 -7.32 -27.58 6.14
N ALA A 19 -8.33 -27.76 5.27
CA ALA A 19 -8.31 -27.73 3.80
C ALA A 19 -7.70 -28.95 3.04
N GLY A 20 -8.33 -30.13 3.15
CA GLY A 20 -8.20 -31.19 2.14
C GLY A 20 -9.58 -31.52 1.56
N ALA A 21 -9.92 -31.41 0.27
CA ALA A 21 -9.06 -31.25 -0.89
C ALA A 21 -9.88 -30.72 -2.09
N GLN A 22 -9.72 -29.47 -2.52
CA GLN A 22 -10.06 -29.15 -3.92
C GLN A 22 -9.10 -29.91 -4.86
N SER A 23 -9.56 -30.18 -6.08
CA SER A 23 -8.83 -30.96 -7.08
C SER A 23 -8.11 -30.08 -8.09
N ILE A 24 -8.64 -28.89 -8.37
CA ILE A 24 -8.08 -27.89 -9.30
C ILE A 24 -7.88 -26.55 -8.60
N TRP A 25 -8.80 -26.14 -7.72
CA TRP A 25 -8.65 -24.89 -6.97
C TRP A 25 -7.65 -25.02 -5.81
N ASP A 26 -6.97 -23.93 -5.49
CA ASP A 26 -6.07 -23.86 -4.32
C ASP A 26 -6.87 -23.36 -3.10
N GLY A 27 -7.09 -24.26 -2.13
CA GLY A 27 -7.84 -23.95 -0.92
C GLY A 27 -7.22 -22.84 -0.07
N ALA A 28 -5.89 -22.73 -0.04
CA ALA A 28 -5.19 -21.68 0.70
C ALA A 28 -5.39 -20.31 0.02
N HIS A 29 -5.34 -20.27 -1.31
CA HIS A 29 -5.66 -19.06 -2.07
C HIS A 29 -7.10 -18.62 -1.84
N LEU A 30 -8.09 -19.53 -1.90
CA LEU A 30 -9.49 -19.18 -1.64
C LEU A 30 -9.71 -18.63 -0.22
N ALA A 31 -9.04 -19.20 0.78
CA ALA A 31 -9.09 -18.70 2.16
C ALA A 31 -8.47 -17.30 2.28
N GLN A 32 -7.33 -17.07 1.62
CA GLN A 32 -6.69 -15.76 1.55
C GLN A 32 -7.63 -14.72 0.91
N VAL A 33 -8.20 -15.01 -0.26
CA VAL A 33 -9.15 -14.13 -0.96
C VAL A 33 -10.35 -13.82 -0.07
N LYS A 34 -10.90 -14.84 0.62
CA LYS A 34 -12.02 -14.66 1.55
C LYS A 34 -11.70 -13.69 2.69
N SER A 35 -10.44 -13.64 3.15
CA SER A 35 -9.99 -12.72 4.20
C SER A 35 -9.68 -11.30 3.71
N CYS A 36 -9.69 -11.07 2.40
CA CYS A 36 -9.30 -9.84 1.72
C CYS A 36 -10.39 -9.33 0.75
N LEU A 37 -11.66 -9.70 0.95
CA LEU A 37 -12.76 -9.33 0.04
C LEU A 37 -13.03 -7.82 -0.02
N GLU A 38 -12.51 -7.06 0.92
CA GLU A 38 -12.54 -5.59 0.93
C GLU A 38 -11.58 -4.96 -0.08
N GLN A 39 -10.54 -5.69 -0.54
CA GLN A 39 -9.61 -5.16 -1.52
C GLN A 39 -10.31 -4.95 -2.87
N PRO A 40 -10.15 -3.79 -3.54
CA PRO A 40 -10.95 -3.41 -4.70
C PRO A 40 -11.10 -4.47 -5.80
N ALA A 41 -10.01 -5.15 -6.19
CA ALA A 41 -10.02 -6.16 -7.24
C ALA A 41 -10.84 -7.40 -6.84
N TYR A 42 -10.77 -7.82 -5.58
CA TYR A 42 -11.58 -8.93 -5.07
C TYR A 42 -13.01 -8.51 -4.78
N ALA A 43 -13.23 -7.30 -4.25
CA ALA A 43 -14.54 -6.74 -3.95
C ALA A 43 -15.42 -6.69 -5.20
N THR A 44 -14.88 -6.26 -6.34
CA THR A 44 -15.64 -6.19 -7.61
C THR A 44 -16.04 -7.57 -8.10
N ALA A 45 -15.13 -8.54 -8.11
CA ALA A 45 -15.44 -9.91 -8.51
C ALA A 45 -16.43 -10.58 -7.53
N TYR A 46 -16.29 -10.31 -6.24
CA TYR A 46 -17.18 -10.81 -5.19
C TYR A 46 -18.59 -10.25 -5.32
N HIS A 47 -18.74 -8.94 -5.52
CA HIS A 47 -20.06 -8.33 -5.73
C HIS A 47 -20.74 -8.87 -6.99
N GLN A 48 -20.00 -9.11 -8.07
CA GLN A 48 -20.55 -9.75 -9.27
C GLN A 48 -21.00 -11.20 -8.97
N LEU A 49 -20.19 -11.97 -8.23
CA LEU A 49 -20.56 -13.32 -7.80
C LEU A 49 -21.86 -13.33 -6.98
N ILE A 50 -22.02 -12.39 -6.05
CA ILE A 50 -23.24 -12.25 -5.24
C ILE A 50 -24.43 -11.87 -6.11
N ALA A 51 -24.28 -10.93 -7.04
CA ALA A 51 -25.36 -10.54 -7.96
C ALA A 51 -25.82 -11.71 -8.86
N ASP A 52 -24.88 -12.52 -9.34
CA ASP A 52 -25.17 -13.74 -10.10
C ASP A 52 -25.91 -14.76 -9.22
N ALA A 53 -25.47 -14.95 -7.98
CA ALA A 53 -26.10 -15.85 -7.02
C ALA A 53 -27.53 -15.40 -6.67
N ASP A 54 -27.75 -14.11 -6.41
CA ASP A 54 -29.07 -13.53 -6.15
C ASP A 54 -30.05 -13.71 -7.32
N THR A 55 -29.54 -13.62 -8.55
CA THR A 55 -30.32 -13.92 -9.74
C THR A 55 -30.73 -15.39 -9.74
N LEU A 56 -29.79 -16.30 -9.44
CA LEU A 56 -30.05 -17.73 -9.39
C LEU A 56 -31.02 -18.14 -8.28
N MET A 57 -31.04 -17.43 -7.14
CA MET A 57 -32.00 -17.66 -6.06
C MET A 57 -33.46 -17.60 -6.53
N ARG A 58 -33.75 -16.82 -7.58
CA ARG A 58 -35.11 -16.62 -8.14
C ARG A 58 -35.46 -17.59 -9.25
N THR A 59 -34.57 -18.53 -9.60
CA THR A 59 -34.77 -19.48 -10.69
C THR A 59 -35.09 -20.89 -10.17
N LEU A 60 -35.88 -21.64 -10.94
CA LEU A 60 -36.18 -23.04 -10.65
C LEU A 60 -34.99 -23.94 -11.04
N PRO A 61 -34.67 -25.00 -10.28
CA PRO A 61 -33.61 -25.93 -10.63
C PRO A 61 -33.82 -26.59 -11.99
N VAL A 62 -32.74 -26.80 -12.74
CA VAL A 62 -32.77 -27.53 -14.03
C VAL A 62 -32.61 -29.04 -13.83
N SER A 63 -33.16 -29.86 -14.72
CA SER A 63 -32.99 -31.33 -14.70
C SER A 63 -33.01 -31.94 -16.11
N VAL A 64 -32.59 -33.20 -16.21
CA VAL A 64 -32.72 -34.00 -17.45
C VAL A 64 -34.18 -34.26 -17.87
N MET A 65 -35.17 -33.94 -17.04
CA MET A 65 -36.58 -34.12 -17.41
C MET A 65 -37.07 -33.01 -18.36
N MET A 66 -36.31 -31.91 -18.43
CA MET A 66 -36.66 -30.68 -19.17
C MET A 66 -36.27 -30.71 -20.66
N LYS A 67 -35.56 -31.73 -21.13
CA LYS A 67 -35.34 -31.91 -22.57
C LYS A 67 -36.66 -32.24 -23.27
N GLU A 68 -36.74 -31.82 -24.53
CA GLU A 68 -37.90 -32.08 -25.38
C GLU A 68 -37.95 -33.54 -25.80
N LYS A 69 -36.80 -34.11 -26.15
CA LYS A 69 -36.68 -35.48 -26.67
C LYS A 69 -36.45 -36.49 -25.55
N THR A 70 -36.89 -37.72 -25.76
CA THR A 70 -36.59 -38.86 -24.86
C THR A 70 -35.59 -39.77 -25.55
N ALA A 71 -34.63 -40.33 -24.80
CA ALA A 71 -33.69 -41.29 -25.34
C ALA A 71 -34.39 -42.56 -25.83
N VAL A 72 -33.75 -43.31 -26.73
CA VAL A 72 -34.34 -44.55 -27.28
C VAL A 72 -34.52 -45.67 -26.24
N SER A 73 -34.00 -45.51 -25.02
CA SER A 73 -34.35 -46.34 -23.86
C SER A 73 -35.82 -46.20 -23.43
N GLY A 74 -36.49 -45.12 -23.83
CA GLY A 74 -37.81 -44.73 -23.33
C GLY A 74 -37.78 -43.98 -21.99
N SER A 75 -36.59 -43.79 -21.38
CA SER A 75 -36.46 -43.09 -20.09
C SER A 75 -36.02 -41.64 -20.27
N LYS A 76 -36.75 -40.70 -19.64
CA LYS A 76 -36.31 -39.30 -19.55
C LYS A 76 -35.18 -39.08 -18.54
N HIS A 77 -34.92 -40.02 -17.64
CA HIS A 77 -33.80 -39.94 -16.69
C HIS A 77 -32.44 -40.15 -17.35
N ASP A 78 -32.41 -40.78 -18.53
CA ASP A 78 -31.17 -40.93 -19.27
C ASP A 78 -30.75 -39.59 -19.88
N TYR A 79 -29.49 -39.23 -19.66
CA TYR A 79 -28.91 -38.04 -20.27
C TYR A 79 -28.84 -38.22 -21.79
N LEU A 80 -29.43 -37.28 -22.51
CA LEU A 80 -29.47 -37.27 -23.96
C LEU A 80 -28.88 -35.96 -24.47
N SER A 81 -27.83 -36.03 -25.28
CA SER A 81 -27.29 -34.87 -25.98
C SER A 81 -27.12 -35.13 -27.48
N LEU A 82 -27.13 -34.05 -28.24
CA LEU A 82 -26.83 -34.04 -29.68
C LEU A 82 -25.34 -33.84 -29.89
N SER A 83 -24.76 -34.54 -30.86
CA SER A 83 -23.39 -34.26 -31.30
C SER A 83 -23.29 -32.84 -31.87
N ARG A 84 -22.50 -31.99 -31.21
CA ARG A 84 -22.45 -30.52 -31.41
C ARG A 84 -22.34 -30.09 -32.87
N TYR A 85 -21.59 -30.82 -33.70
CA TYR A 85 -21.27 -30.44 -35.08
C TYR A 85 -22.05 -31.23 -36.14
N TYR A 86 -23.08 -31.98 -35.76
CA TYR A 86 -23.90 -32.73 -36.70
C TYR A 86 -25.19 -31.99 -37.01
N TRP A 87 -25.50 -31.83 -38.29
CA TRP A 87 -26.60 -31.04 -38.83
C TRP A 87 -27.51 -31.87 -39.73
N PRO A 88 -28.80 -31.50 -39.87
CA PRO A 88 -29.65 -32.07 -40.90
C PRO A 88 -28.99 -32.00 -42.28
N ASP A 89 -29.04 -33.10 -43.03
CA ASP A 89 -28.53 -33.16 -44.38
C ASP A 89 -29.51 -32.50 -45.36
N PRO A 90 -29.19 -31.34 -45.96
CA PRO A 90 -30.12 -30.67 -46.87
C PRO A 90 -30.38 -31.46 -48.16
N SER A 91 -29.59 -32.49 -48.49
CA SER A 91 -29.86 -33.33 -49.67
C SER A 91 -30.90 -34.43 -49.42
N GLU A 92 -31.26 -34.70 -48.16
CA GLU A 92 -32.21 -35.75 -47.79
C GLU A 92 -33.58 -35.16 -47.42
N PRO A 93 -34.72 -35.76 -47.83
CA PRO A 93 -36.05 -35.18 -47.62
C PRO A 93 -36.45 -34.97 -46.15
N ASP A 94 -35.93 -35.80 -45.25
CA ASP A 94 -36.15 -35.74 -43.80
C ASP A 94 -34.93 -35.18 -43.04
N GLY A 95 -33.87 -34.80 -43.76
CA GLY A 95 -32.63 -34.31 -43.20
C GLY A 95 -31.76 -35.39 -42.52
N LEU A 96 -32.05 -36.68 -42.71
CA LEU A 96 -31.33 -37.79 -42.08
C LEU A 96 -30.56 -38.65 -43.11
N PRO A 97 -29.41 -39.23 -42.72
CA PRO A 97 -28.74 -39.07 -41.43
C PRO A 97 -28.02 -37.72 -41.33
N TYR A 98 -27.86 -37.19 -40.12
CA TYR A 98 -27.14 -35.92 -39.94
C TYR A 98 -25.68 -36.03 -40.44
N ILE A 99 -25.20 -34.94 -41.01
CA ILE A 99 -23.85 -34.77 -41.56
C ILE A 99 -23.01 -33.83 -40.70
N VAL A 100 -21.68 -34.01 -40.74
CA VAL A 100 -20.74 -33.24 -39.91
C VAL A 100 -20.40 -31.89 -40.54
N ARG A 101 -20.35 -30.83 -39.72
CA ARG A 101 -19.83 -29.49 -40.04
C ARG A 101 -18.88 -29.06 -38.92
N ASP A 102 -17.62 -29.50 -39.02
CA ASP A 102 -16.65 -29.35 -37.92
C ASP A 102 -16.46 -27.87 -37.52
N GLY A 103 -16.58 -27.58 -36.23
CA GLY A 103 -16.49 -26.22 -35.67
C GLY A 103 -17.77 -25.38 -35.79
N VAL A 104 -18.82 -25.85 -36.47
CA VAL A 104 -20.11 -25.13 -36.59
C VAL A 104 -21.16 -25.76 -35.68
N SER A 105 -21.45 -25.11 -34.55
CA SER A 105 -22.37 -25.66 -33.53
C SER A 105 -23.83 -25.66 -34.00
N ASN A 106 -24.50 -26.82 -33.94
CA ASN A 106 -25.91 -26.96 -34.29
C ASN A 106 -26.83 -26.46 -33.15
N PRO A 107 -27.61 -25.39 -33.33
CA PRO A 107 -28.47 -24.82 -32.28
C PRO A 107 -29.57 -25.78 -31.80
N GLU A 108 -29.86 -26.86 -32.52
CA GLU A 108 -30.73 -27.93 -32.01
C GLU A 108 -30.25 -28.54 -30.70
N LEU A 109 -28.97 -28.36 -30.34
CA LEU A 109 -28.40 -28.78 -29.06
C LEU A 109 -29.21 -28.24 -27.86
N GLU A 110 -29.88 -27.09 -28.01
CA GLU A 110 -30.76 -26.48 -27.00
C GLU A 110 -31.99 -27.32 -26.64
N LYS A 111 -32.39 -28.26 -27.50
CA LYS A 111 -33.52 -29.17 -27.25
C LYS A 111 -33.16 -30.36 -26.35
N TYR A 112 -31.88 -30.50 -25.99
CA TYR A 112 -31.28 -31.65 -25.31
C TYR A 112 -30.66 -31.28 -23.95
N ASP A 113 -30.04 -32.23 -23.24
CA ASP A 113 -29.56 -32.02 -21.87
C ASP A 113 -28.24 -31.24 -21.76
N ARG A 114 -27.45 -31.08 -22.83
CA ARG A 114 -26.09 -30.49 -22.74
C ARG A 114 -26.06 -29.06 -22.19
N PRO A 115 -26.94 -28.12 -22.61
CA PRO A 115 -27.02 -26.79 -22.00
C PRO A 115 -27.51 -26.83 -20.56
N ARG A 116 -28.45 -27.73 -20.25
CA ARG A 116 -29.02 -27.91 -18.91
C ARG A 116 -27.96 -28.44 -17.93
N LEU A 117 -27.09 -29.34 -18.37
CA LEU A 117 -25.95 -29.85 -17.58
C LEU A 117 -24.93 -28.73 -17.32
N ALA A 118 -24.59 -27.93 -18.34
CA ALA A 118 -23.71 -26.77 -18.15
C ALA A 118 -24.32 -25.75 -17.16
N GLU A 119 -25.61 -25.45 -17.31
CA GLU A 119 -26.31 -24.53 -16.42
C GLU A 119 -26.41 -25.07 -14.99
N MET A 120 -26.64 -26.37 -14.82
CA MET A 120 -26.62 -27.04 -13.52
C MET A 120 -25.26 -26.90 -12.84
N ALA A 121 -24.18 -27.26 -13.54
CA ALA A 121 -22.82 -27.16 -13.01
C ALA A 121 -22.49 -25.70 -12.66
N ARG A 122 -22.77 -24.74 -13.55
CA ARG A 122 -22.57 -23.31 -13.31
C ARG A 122 -23.35 -22.81 -12.09
N ARG A 123 -24.60 -23.25 -11.91
CA ARG A 123 -25.43 -22.91 -10.75
C ARG A 123 -24.83 -23.38 -9.45
N VAL A 124 -24.47 -24.66 -9.40
CA VAL A 124 -23.81 -25.25 -8.22
C VAL A 124 -22.53 -24.50 -7.92
N THR A 125 -21.63 -24.33 -8.90
CA THR A 125 -20.36 -23.60 -8.72
C THR A 125 -20.58 -22.17 -8.22
N THR A 126 -21.49 -21.42 -8.83
CA THR A 126 -21.77 -20.02 -8.46
C THR A 126 -22.35 -19.90 -7.05
N LEU A 127 -23.39 -20.68 -6.73
CA LEU A 127 -24.04 -20.64 -5.42
C LEU A 127 -23.11 -21.14 -4.31
N SER A 128 -22.27 -22.13 -4.59
CA SER A 128 -21.29 -22.66 -3.63
C SER A 128 -20.22 -21.62 -3.31
N LEU A 129 -19.64 -20.97 -4.31
CA LEU A 129 -18.66 -19.91 -4.10
C LEU A 129 -19.30 -18.71 -3.39
N ALA A 130 -20.52 -18.33 -3.77
CA ALA A 130 -21.25 -17.26 -3.10
C ALA A 130 -21.48 -17.58 -1.62
N TRP A 131 -21.92 -18.79 -1.28
CA TRP A 131 -21.99 -19.24 0.10
C TRP A 131 -20.62 -19.23 0.78
N TYR A 132 -19.58 -19.78 0.15
CA TYR A 132 -18.25 -19.88 0.76
C TYR A 132 -17.70 -18.51 1.12
N PHE A 133 -17.78 -17.52 0.23
CA PHE A 133 -17.26 -16.18 0.47
C PHE A 133 -18.16 -15.33 1.40
N SER A 134 -19.49 -15.48 1.33
CA SER A 134 -20.43 -14.68 2.15
C SER A 134 -20.82 -15.30 3.50
N ASN A 135 -20.58 -16.60 3.70
CA ASN A 135 -21.17 -17.42 4.75
C ASN A 135 -22.72 -17.44 4.77
N ASN A 136 -23.39 -17.02 3.69
CA ASN A 136 -24.85 -17.01 3.62
C ASN A 136 -25.42 -18.39 3.21
N GLU A 137 -25.95 -19.11 4.20
CA GLU A 137 -26.52 -20.46 4.05
C GLU A 137 -27.67 -20.55 3.03
N CYS A 138 -28.37 -19.46 2.71
CA CYS A 138 -29.42 -19.48 1.68
C CYS A 138 -28.87 -19.90 0.30
N TYR A 139 -27.65 -19.47 -0.06
CA TYR A 139 -27.02 -19.88 -1.31
C TYR A 139 -26.67 -21.38 -1.31
N ALA A 140 -26.15 -21.90 -0.19
CA ALA A 140 -25.86 -23.32 -0.06
C ALA A 140 -27.13 -24.16 -0.14
N GLN A 141 -28.22 -23.75 0.51
CA GLN A 141 -29.52 -24.42 0.40
C GLN A 141 -29.99 -24.51 -1.05
N LYS A 142 -29.84 -23.43 -1.82
CA LYS A 142 -30.20 -23.39 -3.25
C LYS A 142 -29.28 -24.27 -4.11
N ALA A 143 -27.98 -24.32 -3.80
CA ALA A 143 -27.05 -25.22 -4.48
C ALA A 143 -27.40 -26.69 -4.20
N VAL A 144 -27.69 -27.03 -2.94
CA VAL A 144 -28.12 -28.36 -2.51
C VAL A 144 -29.44 -28.76 -3.17
N GLU A 145 -30.40 -27.84 -3.30
CA GLU A 145 -31.65 -28.06 -4.04
C GLU A 145 -31.36 -28.48 -5.49
N GLN A 146 -30.47 -27.75 -6.18
CA GLN A 146 -30.07 -28.06 -7.55
C GLN A 146 -29.37 -29.42 -7.66
N LEU A 147 -28.51 -29.77 -6.71
CA LEU A 147 -27.85 -31.09 -6.63
C LEU A 147 -28.86 -32.22 -6.40
N ARG A 148 -29.81 -32.04 -5.48
CA ARG A 148 -30.87 -33.02 -5.21
C ARG A 148 -31.72 -33.25 -6.45
N VAL A 149 -32.15 -32.19 -7.12
CA VAL A 149 -32.96 -32.29 -8.35
C VAL A 149 -32.20 -33.03 -9.45
N TRP A 150 -30.92 -32.75 -9.64
CA TRP A 150 -30.15 -33.37 -10.73
C TRP A 150 -29.70 -34.80 -10.42
N PHE A 151 -29.33 -35.13 -9.18
CA PHE A 151 -28.65 -36.39 -8.87
C PHE A 151 -29.45 -37.34 -7.99
N LEU A 152 -30.31 -36.84 -7.08
CA LEU A 152 -30.81 -37.64 -5.95
C LEU A 152 -32.32 -37.89 -5.99
N ASN A 153 -33.11 -36.89 -6.38
CA ASN A 153 -34.57 -36.96 -6.40
C ASN A 153 -35.04 -37.98 -7.44
N CYS A 154 -35.82 -38.98 -7.03
CA CYS A 154 -36.24 -40.09 -7.90
C CYS A 154 -37.00 -39.63 -9.14
N ASP A 155 -37.75 -38.53 -9.05
CA ASP A 155 -38.62 -38.04 -10.12
C ASP A 155 -37.85 -37.21 -11.17
N THR A 156 -36.64 -36.75 -10.85
CA THR A 156 -35.89 -35.81 -11.70
C THR A 156 -34.45 -36.18 -11.98
N ARG A 157 -33.88 -37.14 -11.24
CA ARG A 157 -32.45 -37.45 -11.30
C ARG A 157 -31.99 -37.91 -12.68
N MET A 158 -30.77 -37.55 -13.04
CA MET A 158 -30.02 -38.15 -14.12
C MET A 158 -29.55 -39.55 -13.71
N ASN A 159 -29.68 -40.54 -14.58
CA ASN A 159 -29.04 -41.84 -14.38
C ASN A 159 -27.50 -41.72 -14.49
N PRO A 160 -26.70 -42.46 -13.70
CA PRO A 160 -25.24 -42.32 -13.65
C PRO A 160 -24.54 -42.97 -14.84
N ASN A 161 -24.89 -42.56 -16.06
CA ASN A 161 -24.28 -42.99 -17.31
C ASN A 161 -24.50 -41.93 -18.41
N LEU A 162 -23.71 -42.01 -19.49
CA LEU A 162 -23.84 -41.17 -20.68
C LEU A 162 -24.16 -42.00 -21.93
N ASN A 163 -24.92 -43.10 -21.78
CA ASN A 163 -25.22 -44.04 -22.87
C ASN A 163 -25.79 -43.37 -24.14
N TYR A 164 -26.45 -42.21 -23.99
CA TYR A 164 -27.08 -41.43 -25.05
C TYR A 164 -26.47 -40.03 -25.19
N ALA A 165 -25.22 -39.84 -24.80
CA ALA A 165 -24.51 -38.59 -25.04
C ALA A 165 -24.01 -38.49 -26.49
N GLN A 166 -24.15 -37.30 -27.05
CA GLN A 166 -23.78 -36.91 -28.41
C GLN A 166 -24.31 -37.87 -29.49
N THR A 167 -25.59 -38.22 -29.37
CA THR A 167 -26.34 -38.91 -30.42
C THR A 167 -26.26 -38.16 -31.75
N ILE A 168 -26.37 -38.92 -32.84
CA ILE A 168 -26.42 -38.38 -34.20
C ILE A 168 -27.71 -38.90 -34.84
N PRO A 169 -28.71 -38.04 -35.08
CA PRO A 169 -29.95 -38.44 -35.73
C PRO A 169 -29.69 -39.19 -37.05
N GLY A 170 -30.35 -40.34 -37.22
CA GLY A 170 -30.17 -41.25 -38.35
C GLY A 170 -28.93 -42.16 -38.28
N LYS A 171 -28.14 -42.12 -37.19
CA LYS A 171 -26.99 -43.01 -36.98
C LYS A 171 -27.05 -43.75 -35.64
N PHE A 172 -26.27 -44.84 -35.55
CA PHE A 172 -26.03 -45.62 -34.32
C PHE A 172 -27.30 -46.10 -33.58
N GLY A 173 -28.42 -46.26 -34.28
CA GLY A 173 -29.69 -46.68 -33.67
C GLY A 173 -30.19 -45.77 -32.55
N GLY A 174 -29.81 -44.47 -32.57
CA GLY A 174 -30.16 -43.51 -31.52
C GLY A 174 -29.35 -43.65 -30.22
N LYS A 175 -28.33 -44.53 -30.18
CA LYS A 175 -27.35 -44.58 -29.07
C LYS A 175 -26.34 -43.43 -29.16
N GLY A 176 -25.73 -43.12 -28.03
CA GLY A 176 -24.61 -42.18 -27.94
C GLY A 176 -23.32 -42.75 -28.51
N ARG A 177 -22.26 -41.93 -28.48
CA ARG A 177 -20.91 -42.28 -28.96
C ARG A 177 -19.87 -42.01 -27.87
N CYS A 178 -18.69 -42.62 -27.99
CA CYS A 178 -17.56 -42.44 -27.06
C CYS A 178 -17.27 -40.97 -26.72
N TYR A 179 -17.20 -40.12 -27.74
CA TYR A 179 -16.99 -38.66 -27.61
C TYR A 179 -18.01 -37.92 -26.74
N GLY A 180 -19.17 -38.54 -26.46
CA GLY A 180 -20.18 -38.02 -25.54
C GLY A 180 -19.74 -37.99 -24.08
N VAL A 181 -18.74 -38.78 -23.69
CA VAL A 181 -18.19 -38.80 -22.32
C VAL A 181 -17.63 -37.43 -21.92
N ILE A 182 -17.11 -36.65 -22.87
CA ILE A 182 -16.62 -35.29 -22.63
C ILE A 182 -17.70 -34.31 -22.14
N ASP A 183 -18.99 -34.60 -22.35
CA ASP A 183 -20.08 -33.76 -21.82
C ASP A 183 -20.04 -33.71 -20.28
N GLY A 184 -19.58 -34.80 -19.65
CA GLY A 184 -19.40 -34.92 -18.21
C GLY A 184 -18.31 -34.02 -17.64
N TYR A 185 -17.41 -33.47 -18.47
CA TYR A 185 -16.28 -32.65 -17.99
C TYR A 185 -16.70 -31.45 -17.13
N SER A 186 -17.93 -30.95 -17.33
CA SER A 186 -18.51 -29.88 -16.52
C SER A 186 -18.60 -30.24 -15.01
N PHE A 187 -18.53 -31.53 -14.66
CA PHE A 187 -18.52 -31.97 -13.27
C PHE A 187 -17.16 -31.80 -12.59
N VAL A 188 -16.06 -31.69 -13.34
CA VAL A 188 -14.70 -31.63 -12.76
C VAL A 188 -14.55 -30.41 -11.85
N GLU A 189 -14.78 -29.20 -12.37
CA GLU A 189 -14.76 -27.97 -11.57
C GLU A 189 -15.94 -27.90 -10.58
N MET A 190 -17.13 -28.37 -10.98
CA MET A 190 -18.30 -28.40 -10.10
C MET A 190 -18.03 -29.19 -8.82
N LEU A 191 -17.26 -30.29 -8.90
CA LEU A 191 -16.93 -31.09 -7.73
C LEU A 191 -16.07 -30.33 -6.74
N ASP A 192 -15.20 -29.40 -7.15
CA ASP A 192 -14.47 -28.53 -6.22
C ASP A 192 -15.40 -27.59 -5.44
N ALA A 193 -16.41 -27.05 -6.12
CA ALA A 193 -17.49 -26.32 -5.46
C ALA A 193 -18.30 -27.20 -4.50
N VAL A 194 -18.52 -28.47 -4.84
CA VAL A 194 -19.16 -29.43 -3.92
C VAL A 194 -18.29 -29.68 -2.69
N GLN A 195 -16.95 -29.80 -2.80
CA GLN A 195 -16.10 -29.97 -1.60
C GLN A 195 -16.27 -28.77 -0.65
N LEU A 196 -16.37 -27.54 -1.20
CA LEU A 196 -16.67 -26.35 -0.39
C LEU A 196 -18.01 -26.53 0.33
N LEU A 197 -19.07 -26.86 -0.41
CA LEU A 197 -20.41 -27.09 0.13
C LEU A 197 -20.46 -28.17 1.22
N GLU A 198 -19.55 -29.16 1.25
CA GLU A 198 -19.52 -30.18 2.30
C GLU A 198 -19.35 -29.58 3.71
N GLN A 199 -18.91 -28.32 3.83
CA GLN A 199 -18.80 -27.61 5.12
C GLN A 199 -20.08 -26.83 5.48
N SER A 200 -21.08 -26.76 4.59
CA SER A 200 -22.38 -26.11 4.84
C SER A 200 -23.31 -26.97 5.68
N LYS A 201 -24.14 -26.34 6.51
CA LYS A 201 -25.23 -27.00 7.24
C LYS A 201 -26.31 -27.56 6.32
N ALA A 202 -26.49 -26.96 5.14
CA ALA A 202 -27.50 -27.37 4.16
C ALA A 202 -27.14 -28.67 3.43
N PHE A 203 -25.83 -28.97 3.28
CA PHE A 203 -25.35 -30.18 2.62
C PHE A 203 -25.20 -31.31 3.63
N THR A 204 -26.24 -32.13 3.76
CA THR A 204 -26.28 -33.14 4.82
C THR A 204 -25.40 -34.35 4.52
N ALA A 205 -25.05 -35.14 5.55
CA ALA A 205 -24.36 -36.41 5.36
C ALA A 205 -25.11 -37.38 4.43
N LYS A 206 -26.46 -37.29 4.37
CA LYS A 206 -27.27 -38.05 3.42
C LYS A 206 -27.05 -37.59 1.98
N ASP A 207 -26.98 -36.27 1.75
CA ASP A 207 -26.68 -35.70 0.44
C ASP A 207 -25.26 -36.09 0.00
N ALA A 208 -24.26 -35.94 0.88
CA ALA A 208 -22.88 -36.34 0.63
C ALA A 208 -22.77 -37.82 0.24
N LYS A 209 -23.41 -38.72 1.00
CA LYS A 209 -23.43 -40.15 0.72
C LYS A 209 -24.14 -40.46 -0.61
N GLY A 210 -25.27 -39.81 -0.87
CA GLY A 210 -26.04 -39.99 -2.11
C GLY A 210 -25.25 -39.56 -3.35
N LEU A 211 -24.58 -38.40 -3.27
CA LEU A 211 -23.80 -37.85 -4.37
C LEU A 211 -22.53 -38.67 -4.62
N LYS A 212 -21.79 -39.03 -3.56
CA LYS A 212 -20.63 -39.95 -3.67
C LYS A 212 -21.03 -41.31 -4.24
N HIS A 213 -22.21 -41.83 -3.88
CA HIS A 213 -22.74 -43.06 -4.47
C HIS A 213 -23.02 -42.91 -5.97
N TRP A 214 -23.69 -41.82 -6.38
CA TRP A 214 -23.96 -41.54 -7.80
C TRP A 214 -22.66 -41.43 -8.61
N PHE A 215 -21.67 -40.67 -8.11
CA PHE A 215 -20.37 -40.54 -8.77
C PHE A 215 -19.56 -41.84 -8.74
N SER A 216 -19.72 -42.70 -7.75
CA SER A 216 -19.10 -44.04 -7.76
C SER A 216 -19.68 -44.91 -8.87
N GLN A 217 -21.00 -44.88 -9.07
CA GLN A 217 -21.67 -45.59 -10.17
C GLN A 217 -21.25 -45.01 -11.53
N PHE A 218 -21.17 -43.69 -11.63
CA PHE A 218 -20.78 -43.01 -12.87
C PHE A 218 -19.31 -43.27 -13.22
N LEU A 219 -18.40 -43.22 -12.24
CA LEU A 219 -17.01 -43.60 -12.41
C LEU A 219 -16.89 -45.07 -12.88
N GLN A 220 -17.63 -45.98 -12.26
CA GLN A 220 -17.66 -47.38 -12.70
C GLN A 220 -18.15 -47.50 -14.14
N TRP A 221 -19.20 -46.77 -14.52
CA TRP A 221 -19.69 -46.76 -15.89
C TRP A 221 -18.64 -46.22 -16.87
N ILE A 222 -17.94 -45.14 -16.55
CA ILE A 222 -16.84 -44.62 -17.37
C ILE A 222 -15.74 -45.68 -17.55
N LEU A 223 -15.38 -46.41 -16.50
CA LEU A 223 -14.30 -47.39 -16.54
C LEU A 223 -14.67 -48.70 -17.28
N THR A 224 -15.95 -49.07 -17.35
CA THR A 224 -16.36 -50.39 -17.88
C THR A 224 -17.31 -50.37 -19.07
N SER A 225 -17.95 -49.24 -19.38
CA SER A 225 -18.82 -49.16 -20.56
C SER A 225 -17.99 -49.17 -21.85
N GLU A 226 -18.55 -49.72 -22.92
CA GLU A 226 -17.93 -49.69 -24.25
C GLU A 226 -17.57 -48.25 -24.68
N GLN A 227 -18.48 -47.31 -24.44
CA GLN A 227 -18.27 -45.89 -24.75
C GLN A 227 -17.12 -45.27 -23.94
N GLY A 228 -17.05 -45.53 -22.62
CA GLY A 228 -15.98 -45.01 -21.77
C GLY A 228 -14.61 -45.60 -22.10
N ILE A 229 -14.56 -46.92 -22.36
CA ILE A 229 -13.34 -47.60 -22.81
C ILE A 229 -12.87 -47.03 -24.15
N GLU A 230 -13.77 -46.86 -25.11
CA GLU A 230 -13.44 -46.29 -26.43
C GLU A 230 -12.99 -44.82 -26.32
N GLU A 231 -13.59 -44.01 -25.45
CA GLU A 231 -13.16 -42.62 -25.19
C GLU A 231 -11.72 -42.60 -24.64
N SER A 232 -11.43 -43.50 -23.69
CA SER A 232 -10.08 -43.63 -23.09
C SER A 232 -9.00 -44.02 -24.11
N GLN A 233 -9.38 -44.58 -25.25
CA GLN A 233 -8.48 -45.02 -26.32
C GLN A 233 -8.31 -43.99 -27.44
N GLN A 234 -9.03 -42.87 -27.40
CA GLN A 234 -8.87 -41.81 -28.40
C GLN A 234 -7.46 -41.22 -28.37
N LEU A 235 -6.98 -40.76 -29.52
CA LEU A 235 -5.62 -40.26 -29.70
C LEU A 235 -5.50 -38.73 -29.57
N ASN A 236 -6.56 -38.08 -29.14
CA ASN A 236 -6.70 -36.62 -29.09
C ASN A 236 -7.21 -36.17 -27.71
N ASN A 237 -7.57 -34.90 -27.59
CA ASN A 237 -8.06 -34.25 -26.38
C ASN A 237 -9.15 -35.00 -25.60
N HIS A 238 -9.94 -35.85 -26.26
CA HIS A 238 -10.97 -36.65 -25.61
C HIS A 238 -10.41 -37.62 -24.56
N SER A 239 -9.29 -38.31 -24.85
CA SER A 239 -8.72 -39.25 -23.87
C SER A 239 -7.98 -38.55 -22.73
N THR A 240 -7.46 -37.34 -22.96
CA THR A 240 -6.93 -36.47 -21.90
C THR A 240 -8.06 -36.00 -20.99
N ALA A 241 -9.18 -35.54 -21.56
CA ALA A 241 -10.36 -35.11 -20.83
C ALA A 241 -10.99 -36.27 -20.04
N HIS A 242 -11.01 -37.47 -20.63
CA HIS A 242 -11.43 -38.70 -19.97
C HIS A 242 -10.60 -38.97 -18.71
N ASP A 243 -9.26 -38.96 -18.83
CA ASP A 243 -8.38 -39.25 -17.70
C ASP A 243 -8.51 -38.20 -16.59
N ALA A 244 -8.60 -36.91 -16.93
CA ALA A 244 -8.86 -35.84 -15.98
C ALA A 244 -10.19 -36.03 -15.22
N GLN A 245 -11.26 -36.42 -15.92
CA GLN A 245 -12.54 -36.76 -15.31
C GLN A 245 -12.42 -37.96 -14.36
N VAL A 246 -11.80 -39.04 -14.81
CA VAL A 246 -11.59 -40.25 -13.98
C VAL A 246 -10.83 -39.89 -12.71
N MET A 247 -9.75 -39.12 -12.80
CA MET A 247 -8.95 -38.69 -11.65
C MET A 247 -9.76 -37.82 -10.69
N ALA A 248 -10.49 -36.82 -11.20
CA ALA A 248 -11.33 -35.94 -10.38
C ALA A 248 -12.44 -36.71 -9.66
N TYR A 249 -13.14 -37.61 -10.36
CA TYR A 249 -14.22 -38.43 -9.79
C TYR A 249 -13.67 -39.45 -8.79
N ALA A 250 -12.56 -40.12 -9.12
CA ALA A 250 -11.89 -41.06 -8.22
C ALA A 250 -11.44 -40.37 -6.94
N LYS A 251 -10.86 -39.18 -7.04
CA LYS A 251 -10.49 -38.35 -5.89
C LYS A 251 -11.73 -38.00 -5.04
N TYR A 252 -12.81 -37.52 -5.65
CA TYR A 252 -14.03 -37.14 -4.94
C TYR A 252 -14.69 -38.31 -4.18
N VAL A 253 -14.74 -39.50 -4.79
CA VAL A 253 -15.32 -40.69 -4.14
C VAL A 253 -14.34 -41.45 -3.24
N GLY A 254 -13.09 -41.00 -3.13
CA GLY A 254 -12.05 -41.63 -2.31
C GLY A 254 -11.44 -42.91 -2.90
N ASN A 255 -11.56 -43.14 -4.21
CA ASN A 255 -10.96 -44.30 -4.90
C ASN A 255 -9.48 -44.05 -5.27
N GLN A 256 -8.62 -44.16 -4.26
CA GLN A 256 -7.16 -43.94 -4.40
C GLN A 256 -6.50 -44.91 -5.39
N GLN A 257 -7.00 -46.13 -5.52
CA GLN A 257 -6.45 -47.12 -6.44
C GLN A 257 -6.57 -46.66 -7.90
N VAL A 258 -7.77 -46.25 -8.31
CA VAL A 258 -8.03 -45.74 -9.66
C VAL A 258 -7.26 -44.44 -9.89
N LEU A 259 -7.26 -43.53 -8.92
CA LEU A 259 -6.53 -42.26 -9.03
C LEU A 259 -5.04 -42.48 -9.30
N ASN A 260 -4.37 -43.30 -8.48
CA ASN A 260 -2.94 -43.59 -8.62
C ASN A 260 -2.61 -44.32 -9.93
N GLN A 261 -3.48 -45.26 -10.35
CA GLN A 261 -3.31 -45.96 -11.62
C GLN A 261 -3.29 -44.97 -12.79
N TYR A 262 -4.25 -44.04 -12.84
CA TYR A 262 -4.34 -43.08 -13.93
C TYR A 262 -3.21 -42.04 -13.87
N LEU A 263 -2.85 -41.52 -12.69
CA LEU A 263 -1.73 -40.58 -12.53
C LEU A 263 -0.41 -41.18 -13.02
N SER A 264 -0.11 -42.44 -12.63
CA SER A 264 1.10 -43.14 -13.06
C SER A 264 1.19 -43.39 -14.57
N ALA A 265 0.04 -43.55 -15.24
CA ALA A 265 -0.02 -43.87 -16.66
C ALA A 265 -0.12 -42.62 -17.55
N PHE A 266 -0.48 -41.46 -16.98
CA PHE A 266 -0.86 -40.27 -17.73
C PHE A 266 0.24 -39.75 -18.65
N TYR A 267 1.49 -39.66 -18.15
CA TYR A 267 2.62 -39.20 -18.95
C TYR A 267 2.81 -40.04 -20.22
N GLN A 268 2.90 -41.36 -20.08
CA GLN A 268 3.14 -42.26 -21.22
C GLN A 268 1.92 -42.38 -22.15
N LYS A 269 0.71 -42.52 -21.59
CA LYS A 269 -0.50 -42.77 -22.38
C LYS A 269 -1.05 -41.52 -23.05
N ARG A 270 -0.85 -40.33 -22.47
CA ARG A 270 -1.44 -39.07 -22.95
C ARG A 270 -0.38 -38.12 -23.44
N MET A 271 0.48 -37.62 -22.55
CA MET A 271 1.42 -36.56 -22.91
C MET A 271 2.38 -37.00 -24.01
N GLN A 272 3.10 -38.11 -23.82
CA GLN A 272 4.06 -38.62 -24.80
C GLN A 272 3.39 -39.08 -26.10
N ALA A 273 2.14 -39.53 -26.05
CA ALA A 273 1.41 -40.02 -27.22
C ALA A 273 0.77 -38.90 -28.06
N GLN A 274 0.53 -37.72 -27.46
CA GLN A 274 -0.22 -36.64 -28.10
C GLN A 274 0.61 -35.37 -28.36
N ILE A 275 1.71 -35.19 -27.63
CA ILE A 275 2.57 -34.00 -27.69
C ILE A 275 3.91 -34.40 -28.31
N GLU A 276 4.24 -33.76 -29.43
CA GLU A 276 5.55 -33.91 -30.07
C GLU A 276 6.64 -33.22 -29.23
N PRO A 277 7.93 -33.58 -29.39
CA PRO A 277 9.02 -32.95 -28.64
C PRO A 277 9.09 -31.43 -28.76
N ASP A 278 8.57 -30.83 -29.84
CA ASP A 278 8.51 -29.38 -30.05
C ASP A 278 7.22 -28.72 -29.53
N GLY A 279 6.36 -29.48 -28.83
CA GLY A 279 5.12 -29.00 -28.24
C GLY A 279 3.89 -29.07 -29.15
N ARG A 280 4.05 -29.43 -30.43
CA ARG A 280 2.90 -29.59 -31.32
C ARG A 280 1.98 -30.72 -30.84
N GLN A 281 0.68 -30.54 -31.09
CA GLN A 281 -0.35 -31.52 -30.78
C GLN A 281 -1.04 -31.97 -32.08
N PRO A 282 -0.48 -32.93 -32.84
CA PRO A 282 -0.81 -33.13 -34.25
C PRO A 282 -2.27 -33.47 -34.55
N ARG A 283 -2.98 -34.09 -33.59
CA ARG A 283 -4.41 -34.41 -33.74
C ARG A 283 -5.30 -33.18 -33.57
N GLU A 284 -4.90 -32.26 -32.71
CA GLU A 284 -5.61 -30.99 -32.49
C GLU A 284 -5.33 -30.01 -33.63
N LEU A 285 -4.09 -29.98 -34.12
CA LEU A 285 -3.67 -29.08 -35.21
C LEU A 285 -4.36 -29.34 -36.56
N ARG A 286 -5.00 -30.50 -36.73
CA ARG A 286 -5.76 -30.86 -37.95
C ARG A 286 -7.21 -30.32 -37.96
N ARG A 287 -7.69 -29.77 -36.84
CA ARG A 287 -9.08 -29.36 -36.66
C ARG A 287 -9.35 -27.99 -37.26
N THR A 288 -10.63 -27.70 -37.55
CA THR A 288 -11.05 -26.37 -38.06
C THR A 288 -10.88 -25.26 -37.01
N LEU A 289 -10.86 -25.63 -35.73
CA LEU A 289 -10.56 -24.78 -34.57
C LEU A 289 -9.25 -25.24 -33.90
N ALA A 290 -8.17 -25.38 -34.67
CA ALA A 290 -6.92 -26.03 -34.26
C ALA A 290 -6.28 -25.43 -33.01
N PHE A 291 -6.23 -24.09 -32.92
CA PHE A 291 -5.69 -23.41 -31.74
C PHE A 291 -6.56 -23.68 -30.53
N GLY A 292 -7.88 -23.56 -30.71
CA GLY A 292 -8.86 -23.82 -29.65
C GLY A 292 -8.79 -25.24 -29.09
N TYR A 293 -8.61 -26.25 -29.94
CA TYR A 293 -8.45 -27.65 -29.51
C TYR A 293 -7.11 -27.91 -28.82
N SER A 294 -6.03 -27.30 -29.31
CA SER A 294 -4.70 -27.43 -28.70
C SER A 294 -4.65 -26.78 -27.32
N GLN A 295 -5.26 -25.60 -27.18
CA GLN A 295 -5.43 -24.91 -25.90
C GLN A 295 -6.34 -25.72 -24.96
N TYR A 296 -7.45 -26.26 -25.45
CA TYR A 296 -8.38 -27.04 -24.63
C TYR A 296 -7.74 -28.32 -24.08
N ASN A 297 -6.94 -29.03 -24.89
CA ASN A 297 -6.18 -30.18 -24.43
C ASN A 297 -5.12 -29.77 -23.39
N LEU A 298 -4.42 -28.65 -23.62
CA LEU A 298 -3.46 -28.10 -22.66
C LEU A 298 -4.12 -27.79 -21.31
N SER A 299 -5.31 -27.15 -21.28
CA SER A 299 -6.05 -26.89 -20.03
C SER A 299 -6.32 -28.19 -19.26
N HIS A 300 -6.74 -29.25 -19.94
CA HIS A 300 -7.00 -30.54 -19.27
C HIS A 300 -5.73 -31.16 -18.69
N ILE A 301 -4.58 -30.97 -19.34
CA ILE A 301 -3.29 -31.41 -18.80
C ILE A 301 -2.95 -30.59 -17.56
N ILE A 302 -3.15 -29.26 -17.59
CA ILE A 302 -2.96 -28.40 -16.42
C ILE A 302 -3.84 -28.87 -15.26
N ASP A 303 -5.11 -29.20 -15.53
CA ASP A 303 -6.04 -29.73 -14.51
C ASP A 303 -5.53 -31.04 -13.90
N VAL A 304 -4.97 -31.96 -14.69
CA VAL A 304 -4.33 -33.17 -14.17
C VAL A 304 -3.11 -32.86 -13.31
N PHE A 305 -2.29 -31.87 -13.67
CA PHE A 305 -1.16 -31.45 -12.85
C PHE A 305 -1.62 -30.80 -11.54
N GLN A 306 -2.73 -30.05 -11.54
CA GLN A 306 -3.33 -29.54 -10.30
C GLN A 306 -3.86 -30.68 -9.42
N ILE A 307 -4.55 -31.66 -10.00
CA ILE A 307 -5.04 -32.83 -9.26
C ILE A 307 -3.86 -33.60 -8.64
N ALA A 308 -2.79 -33.79 -9.40
CA ALA A 308 -1.56 -34.44 -8.93
C ALA A 308 -0.93 -33.68 -7.76
N ARG A 309 -0.80 -32.35 -7.88
CA ARG A 309 -0.31 -31.48 -6.80
C ARG A 309 -1.18 -31.61 -5.54
N ALA A 310 -2.51 -31.58 -5.69
CA ALA A 310 -3.45 -31.66 -4.58
C ALA A 310 -3.37 -32.97 -3.79
N VAL A 311 -2.86 -34.06 -4.39
CA VAL A 311 -2.67 -35.35 -3.73
C VAL A 311 -1.19 -35.68 -3.47
N GLY A 312 -0.29 -34.72 -3.67
CA GLY A 312 1.15 -34.89 -3.46
C GLY A 312 1.86 -35.80 -4.46
N TYR A 313 1.23 -36.11 -5.60
CA TYR A 313 1.85 -36.87 -6.67
C TYR A 313 2.78 -35.97 -7.49
N LYS A 314 4.04 -36.41 -7.66
CA LYS A 314 5.04 -35.68 -8.45
C LYS A 314 5.26 -36.38 -9.78
N PHE A 315 5.03 -35.66 -10.88
CA PHE A 315 5.39 -36.15 -12.20
C PHE A 315 6.91 -36.15 -12.41
N GLN A 316 7.37 -37.00 -13.31
CA GLN A 316 8.77 -37.06 -13.74
C GLN A 316 9.17 -35.80 -14.55
N PRO A 317 10.46 -35.40 -14.54
CA PRO A 317 10.92 -34.18 -15.23
C PRO A 317 10.54 -34.10 -16.70
N GLU A 318 10.52 -35.22 -17.42
CA GLU A 318 10.15 -35.25 -18.84
C GLU A 318 8.68 -34.87 -19.08
N ALA A 319 7.80 -35.14 -18.12
CA ALA A 319 6.41 -34.72 -18.18
C ALA A 319 6.29 -33.19 -18.06
N HIS A 320 7.03 -32.59 -17.11
CA HIS A 320 7.11 -31.15 -16.97
C HIS A 320 7.67 -30.49 -18.24
N GLN A 321 8.72 -31.08 -18.83
CA GLN A 321 9.29 -30.59 -20.08
C GLN A 321 8.28 -30.61 -21.24
N LEU A 322 7.50 -31.69 -21.41
CA LEU A 322 6.47 -31.74 -22.47
C LEU A 322 5.34 -30.75 -22.22
N LEU A 323 4.94 -30.53 -20.97
CA LEU A 323 3.95 -29.50 -20.61
C LEU A 323 4.44 -28.10 -21.00
N GLU A 324 5.69 -27.79 -20.68
CA GLU A 324 6.31 -26.52 -21.06
C GLU A 324 6.47 -26.39 -22.58
N ASN A 325 6.83 -27.46 -23.29
CA ASN A 325 6.95 -27.44 -24.75
C ASN A 325 5.60 -27.14 -25.42
N ALA A 326 4.53 -27.83 -25.01
CA ALA A 326 3.17 -27.57 -25.51
C ALA A 326 2.70 -26.15 -25.21
N THR A 327 3.02 -25.65 -24.02
CA THR A 327 2.71 -24.28 -23.60
C THR A 327 3.46 -23.26 -24.46
N ASN A 328 4.78 -23.40 -24.59
CA ASN A 328 5.64 -22.52 -25.37
C ASN A 328 5.22 -22.49 -26.86
N TYR A 329 4.81 -23.65 -27.39
CA TYR A 329 4.32 -23.76 -28.76
C TYR A 329 3.07 -22.90 -29.01
N LEU A 330 2.14 -22.82 -28.07
CA LEU A 330 0.95 -21.96 -28.21
C LEU A 330 1.26 -20.49 -27.84
N ALA A 331 2.06 -20.27 -26.79
CA ALA A 331 2.40 -18.96 -26.27
C ALA A 331 3.08 -18.05 -27.29
N GLN A 332 3.84 -18.61 -28.25
CA GLN A 332 4.44 -17.82 -29.34
C GLN A 332 3.42 -17.15 -30.27
N TYR A 333 2.15 -17.58 -30.24
CA TYR A 333 1.05 -16.99 -31.00
C TYR A 333 0.16 -16.07 -30.16
N LEU A 334 0.44 -15.92 -28.86
CA LEU A 334 -0.33 -15.06 -27.98
C LEU A 334 -0.18 -13.58 -28.41
N GLY A 335 -1.30 -12.86 -28.47
CA GLY A 335 -1.36 -11.45 -28.90
C GLY A 335 -1.20 -11.23 -30.41
N LYS A 336 -1.00 -12.28 -31.21
CA LYS A 336 -0.93 -12.17 -32.67
C LYS A 336 -2.33 -12.28 -33.29
N LYS A 337 -2.49 -11.72 -34.48
CA LYS A 337 -3.71 -11.93 -35.27
C LYS A 337 -3.76 -13.36 -35.81
N VAL A 338 -4.96 -13.83 -36.15
CA VAL A 338 -5.20 -15.21 -36.61
C VAL A 338 -4.39 -15.57 -37.86
N GLU A 339 -4.00 -14.60 -38.70
CA GLU A 339 -3.20 -14.86 -39.90
C GLU A 339 -1.77 -15.33 -39.58
N ALA A 340 -1.27 -15.10 -38.36
CA ALA A 340 0.01 -15.62 -37.91
C ALA A 340 -0.05 -17.11 -37.52
N TRP A 341 -1.24 -17.66 -37.34
CA TRP A 341 -1.46 -19.06 -36.99
C TRP A 341 -1.46 -19.93 -38.26
N PRO A 342 -0.54 -20.91 -38.41
CA PRO A 342 -0.35 -21.64 -39.67
C PRO A 342 -1.36 -22.77 -39.89
N TYR A 343 -2.39 -22.90 -39.04
CA TYR A 343 -3.45 -23.91 -39.15
C TYR A 343 -4.83 -23.24 -39.20
N GLN A 344 -5.88 -24.03 -39.34
CA GLN A 344 -7.24 -23.48 -39.37
C GLN A 344 -7.66 -22.99 -37.97
N GLN A 345 -8.25 -21.80 -37.93
CA GLN A 345 -9.06 -21.33 -36.81
C GLN A 345 -10.23 -20.53 -37.38
N ILE A 346 -11.37 -21.19 -37.60
CA ILE A 346 -12.53 -20.58 -38.27
C ILE A 346 -13.37 -19.63 -37.38
N GLY A 347 -13.05 -19.51 -36.08
CA GLY A 347 -13.76 -18.65 -35.13
C GLY A 347 -13.11 -18.62 -33.73
N GLU A 348 -13.67 -17.84 -32.82
CA GLU A 348 -13.28 -17.80 -31.38
C GLU A 348 -11.80 -17.44 -31.07
N TRP A 349 -11.06 -16.82 -32.00
CA TRP A 349 -9.63 -16.54 -31.82
C TRP A 349 -9.33 -15.75 -30.54
N ASP A 350 -9.93 -14.58 -30.36
CA ASP A 350 -9.68 -13.72 -29.19
C ASP A 350 -10.11 -14.41 -27.88
N TYR A 351 -11.23 -15.13 -27.90
CA TYR A 351 -11.69 -15.90 -26.74
C TYR A 351 -10.67 -16.98 -26.34
N LYS A 352 -10.13 -17.73 -27.31
CA LYS A 352 -9.13 -18.77 -27.05
C LYS A 352 -7.77 -18.21 -26.65
N GLN A 353 -7.41 -17.03 -27.14
CA GLN A 353 -6.23 -16.29 -26.69
C GLN A 353 -6.35 -15.91 -25.20
N GLN A 354 -7.52 -15.46 -24.76
CA GLN A 354 -7.77 -15.17 -23.34
C GLN A 354 -7.69 -16.42 -22.45
N LEU A 355 -8.27 -17.55 -22.88
CA LEU A 355 -8.14 -18.81 -22.15
C LEU A 355 -6.68 -19.27 -22.03
N LEU A 356 -5.88 -19.13 -23.09
CA LEU A 356 -4.44 -19.42 -23.02
C LEU A 356 -3.72 -18.49 -22.05
N ALA A 357 -4.07 -17.20 -22.00
CA ALA A 357 -3.47 -16.25 -21.05
C ALA A 357 -3.80 -16.63 -19.59
N HIS A 358 -5.03 -17.08 -19.32
CA HIS A 358 -5.40 -17.64 -18.01
C HIS A 358 -4.62 -18.94 -17.71
N ASP A 359 -4.49 -19.83 -18.68
CA ASP A 359 -3.72 -21.07 -18.52
C ASP A 359 -2.24 -20.82 -18.25
N LEU A 360 -1.62 -19.81 -18.88
CA LEU A 360 -0.26 -19.38 -18.58
C LEU A 360 -0.11 -18.89 -17.13
N TYR A 361 -1.09 -18.13 -16.63
CA TYR A 361 -1.09 -17.70 -15.23
C TYR A 361 -1.25 -18.88 -14.27
N ARG A 362 -2.17 -19.81 -14.57
CA ARG A 362 -2.38 -21.05 -13.79
C ARG A 362 -1.13 -21.93 -13.80
N LEU A 363 -0.41 -21.98 -14.92
CA LEU A 363 0.87 -22.67 -15.05
C LEU A 363 1.98 -22.02 -14.23
N TRP A 364 2.05 -20.70 -14.20
CA TRP A 364 2.98 -20.00 -13.31
C TRP A 364 2.69 -20.32 -11.82
N LEU A 365 1.42 -20.41 -11.41
CA LEU A 365 1.07 -20.85 -10.06
C LEU A 365 1.49 -22.31 -9.76
N LEU A 366 1.64 -23.15 -10.79
CA LEU A 366 2.16 -24.52 -10.69
C LEU A 366 3.69 -24.59 -10.75
N ILE A 367 4.32 -23.69 -11.51
CA ILE A 367 5.76 -23.64 -11.81
C ILE A 367 6.24 -22.18 -11.60
N PRO A 368 6.42 -21.74 -10.34
CA PRO A 368 6.68 -20.33 -10.01
C PRO A 368 7.96 -19.77 -10.63
N GLU A 369 8.90 -20.63 -11.01
CA GLU A 369 10.16 -20.27 -11.68
C GLU A 369 9.95 -19.69 -13.08
N ARG A 370 8.79 -19.95 -13.72
CA ARG A 370 8.43 -19.43 -15.04
C ARG A 370 7.80 -18.04 -14.96
N THR A 371 8.55 -17.06 -14.46
CA THR A 371 8.11 -15.66 -14.38
C THR A 371 7.78 -15.07 -15.77
N ASP A 372 8.37 -15.62 -16.84
CA ASP A 372 8.02 -15.28 -18.21
C ASP A 372 6.56 -15.63 -18.56
N TYR A 373 6.00 -16.72 -18.01
CA TYR A 373 4.58 -17.05 -18.16
C TYR A 373 3.69 -16.04 -17.44
N GLN A 374 4.04 -15.64 -16.22
CA GLN A 374 3.32 -14.61 -15.49
C GLN A 374 3.30 -13.28 -16.27
N GLN A 375 4.47 -12.84 -16.74
CA GLN A 375 4.60 -11.56 -17.46
C GLN A 375 3.84 -11.59 -18.79
N LEU A 376 3.92 -12.70 -19.52
CA LEU A 376 3.19 -12.87 -20.77
C LEU A 376 1.68 -12.94 -20.52
N ALA A 377 1.23 -13.65 -19.48
CA ALA A 377 -0.17 -13.68 -19.08
C ALA A 377 -0.68 -12.29 -18.71
N CYS A 378 -0.02 -11.59 -17.77
CA CYS A 378 -0.43 -10.26 -17.30
C CYS A 378 -0.48 -9.19 -18.40
N ARG A 379 0.31 -9.36 -19.46
CA ARG A 379 0.29 -8.47 -20.65
C ARG A 379 -0.92 -8.71 -21.55
N HIS A 380 -1.46 -9.92 -21.58
CA HIS A 380 -2.50 -10.31 -22.55
C HIS A 380 -3.85 -10.64 -21.92
N ILE A 381 -3.93 -10.83 -20.60
CA ILE A 381 -5.19 -10.93 -19.87
C ILE A 381 -5.94 -9.61 -19.97
N VAL A 382 -7.17 -9.68 -20.47
CA VAL A 382 -8.14 -8.59 -20.35
C VAL A 382 -8.60 -8.52 -18.90
N LYS A 383 -8.22 -7.46 -18.19
CA LYS A 383 -8.54 -7.28 -16.76
C LYS A 383 -9.97 -6.79 -16.58
N ARG A 384 -10.92 -7.71 -16.64
CA ARG A 384 -12.28 -7.50 -16.14
C ARG A 384 -12.31 -7.86 -14.67
N PHE A 385 -12.22 -6.87 -13.79
CA PHE A 385 -12.18 -7.08 -12.34
C PHE A 385 -13.46 -7.72 -11.77
N SER A 386 -14.54 -7.83 -12.57
CA SER A 386 -15.73 -8.61 -12.25
C SER A 386 -15.58 -10.12 -12.48
N ASP A 387 -14.53 -10.55 -13.19
CA ASP A 387 -14.37 -11.93 -13.58
C ASP A 387 -13.97 -12.78 -12.38
N ARG A 388 -14.62 -13.95 -12.26
CA ARG A 388 -14.37 -14.92 -11.19
C ARG A 388 -12.92 -15.42 -11.14
N PHE A 389 -12.17 -15.26 -12.23
CA PHE A 389 -10.74 -15.55 -12.28
C PHE A 389 -9.96 -14.82 -11.17
N PHE A 390 -10.38 -13.61 -10.80
CA PHE A 390 -9.79 -12.87 -9.68
C PHE A 390 -10.00 -13.55 -8.34
N LEU A 391 -11.13 -14.24 -8.14
CA LEU A 391 -11.39 -14.95 -6.89
C LEU A 391 -10.72 -16.33 -6.83
N LEU A 392 -10.51 -16.97 -7.98
CA LEU A 392 -10.07 -18.37 -8.06
C LEU A 392 -8.56 -18.53 -8.24
N TYR A 393 -7.89 -17.57 -8.87
CA TYR A 393 -6.48 -17.72 -9.26
C TYR A 393 -5.65 -16.44 -9.15
N TYR A 394 -6.20 -15.26 -9.50
CA TYR A 394 -5.39 -14.06 -9.67
C TYR A 394 -4.93 -13.47 -8.33
N LYS A 395 -3.67 -13.02 -8.28
CA LYS A 395 -3.06 -12.26 -7.18
C LYS A 395 -2.84 -10.81 -7.65
N PRO A 396 -3.76 -9.87 -7.35
CA PRO A 396 -3.66 -8.49 -7.80
C PRO A 396 -2.53 -7.73 -7.08
N CYS A 397 -1.71 -7.00 -7.83
CA CYS A 397 -0.73 -6.07 -7.26
C CYS A 397 -1.40 -4.75 -6.84
N GLN A 398 -0.66 -3.86 -6.16
CA GLN A 398 -1.20 -2.55 -5.75
C GLN A 398 -1.77 -1.73 -6.91
N ILE A 399 -1.17 -1.82 -8.10
CA ILE A 399 -1.69 -1.12 -9.28
C ILE A 399 -2.99 -1.76 -9.79
N ASP A 400 -3.11 -3.09 -9.76
CA ASP A 400 -4.37 -3.76 -10.07
C ASP A 400 -5.48 -3.30 -9.12
N GLN A 401 -5.17 -3.14 -7.82
CA GLN A 401 -6.12 -2.63 -6.83
C GLN A 401 -6.55 -1.19 -7.16
N ALA A 402 -5.61 -0.31 -7.50
CA ALA A 402 -5.91 1.07 -7.87
C ALA A 402 -6.79 1.15 -9.14
N PHE A 403 -6.50 0.34 -10.17
CA PHE A 403 -7.32 0.30 -11.38
C PHE A 403 -8.67 -0.40 -11.17
N ALA A 404 -8.79 -1.35 -10.24
CA ALA A 404 -10.08 -1.93 -9.87
C ALA A 404 -10.97 -0.93 -9.12
N ALA A 405 -10.38 -0.12 -8.24
CA ALA A 405 -11.07 1.00 -7.60
C ALA A 405 -11.52 2.03 -8.66
N ALA A 406 -10.64 2.35 -9.61
CA ALA A 406 -10.96 3.26 -10.70
C ALA A 406 -12.04 2.71 -11.64
N ASP A 407 -12.03 1.41 -11.96
CA ASP A 407 -13.09 0.76 -12.76
C ASP A 407 -14.46 0.94 -12.10
N THR A 408 -14.52 0.70 -10.79
CA THR A 408 -15.74 0.87 -9.99
C THR A 408 -16.23 2.32 -9.99
N GLN A 409 -15.34 3.27 -9.69
CA GLN A 409 -15.69 4.69 -9.61
C GLN A 409 -16.09 5.27 -10.99
N LEU A 410 -15.32 5.00 -12.05
CA LEU A 410 -15.61 5.54 -13.38
C LEU A 410 -16.87 4.93 -14.01
N ARG A 411 -17.20 3.66 -13.73
CA ARG A 411 -18.51 3.10 -14.13
C ARG A 411 -19.64 3.86 -13.45
N TYR A 412 -19.46 4.23 -12.18
CA TYR A 412 -20.41 5.06 -11.46
C TYR A 412 -20.45 6.51 -12.00
N LEU A 413 -19.32 7.10 -12.38
CA LEU A 413 -19.26 8.43 -13.00
C LEU A 413 -19.96 8.45 -14.36
N LEU A 414 -19.81 7.42 -15.19
CA LEU A 414 -20.55 7.28 -16.44
C LEU A 414 -22.06 7.25 -16.19
N GLN A 415 -22.52 6.50 -15.18
CA GLN A 415 -23.94 6.45 -14.80
C GLN A 415 -24.45 7.82 -14.31
N ASN A 416 -23.72 8.47 -13.39
CA ASN A 416 -24.10 9.79 -12.86
C ASN A 416 -24.07 10.88 -13.94
N THR A 417 -23.09 10.84 -14.85
CA THR A 417 -22.98 11.77 -15.99
C THR A 417 -24.19 11.64 -16.90
N GLU A 418 -24.59 10.42 -17.24
CA GLU A 418 -25.76 10.19 -18.09
C GLU A 418 -27.06 10.65 -17.40
N GLN A 419 -27.20 10.42 -16.09
CA GLN A 419 -28.31 10.93 -15.31
C GLN A 419 -28.34 12.46 -15.28
N ALA A 420 -27.18 13.11 -15.03
CA ALA A 420 -27.04 14.56 -15.02
C ALA A 420 -27.39 15.18 -16.38
N ARG A 421 -26.96 14.57 -17.50
CA ARG A 421 -27.32 15.01 -18.86
C ARG A 421 -28.83 14.94 -19.12
N LYS A 422 -29.51 13.91 -18.61
CA LYS A 422 -30.97 13.76 -18.76
C LYS A 422 -31.72 14.89 -18.08
N ILE A 423 -31.31 15.28 -16.87
CA ILE A 423 -31.97 16.34 -16.09
C ILE A 423 -31.49 17.76 -16.43
N ALA A 424 -30.31 17.91 -17.03
CA ALA A 424 -29.76 19.22 -17.39
C ALA A 424 -30.69 19.99 -18.33
N LYS A 425 -30.97 21.26 -17.99
CA LYS A 425 -31.74 22.18 -18.84
C LYS A 425 -30.97 22.53 -20.11
N ASP A 426 -29.67 22.79 -19.97
CA ASP A 426 -28.76 23.05 -21.08
C ASP A 426 -28.16 21.72 -21.58
N LYS A 427 -28.63 21.26 -22.74
CA LYS A 427 -28.18 20.01 -23.37
C LYS A 427 -26.77 20.11 -23.98
N SER A 428 -26.18 21.30 -24.04
CA SER A 428 -24.79 21.47 -24.47
C SER A 428 -23.77 21.02 -23.40
N LYS A 429 -24.18 20.91 -22.14
CA LYS A 429 -23.35 20.44 -21.02
C LYS A 429 -23.28 18.91 -21.03
N ILE A 430 -22.11 18.38 -21.38
CA ILE A 430 -21.92 16.96 -21.69
C ILE A 430 -20.78 16.31 -20.92
N MET A 431 -19.76 17.02 -20.44
CA MET A 431 -18.63 16.39 -19.75
C MET A 431 -18.66 16.64 -18.24
N PRO A 432 -18.40 15.64 -17.38
CA PRO A 432 -18.24 15.86 -15.95
C PRO A 432 -16.94 16.62 -15.69
N ARG A 433 -17.01 17.61 -14.79
CA ARG A 433 -15.85 18.44 -14.41
C ARG A 433 -15.49 18.28 -12.93
N CYS A 434 -16.44 18.54 -12.05
CA CYS A 434 -16.27 18.51 -10.59
C CYS A 434 -17.64 18.38 -9.90
N LEU A 435 -17.66 18.51 -8.57
CA LEU A 435 -18.89 18.64 -7.79
C LEU A 435 -19.17 20.10 -7.43
N GLU A 436 -20.45 20.47 -7.45
CA GLU A 436 -20.94 21.70 -6.85
C GLU A 436 -20.98 21.58 -5.32
N LYS A 437 -21.10 22.72 -4.61
CA LYS A 437 -21.19 22.75 -3.14
C LYS A 437 -22.38 21.95 -2.58
N ASP A 438 -23.43 21.73 -3.37
CA ASP A 438 -24.59 20.90 -2.99
C ASP A 438 -24.42 19.41 -3.30
N GLY A 439 -23.23 19.00 -3.79
CA GLY A 439 -22.91 17.62 -4.16
C GLY A 439 -23.48 17.18 -5.52
N SER A 440 -24.06 18.10 -6.29
CA SER A 440 -24.49 17.84 -7.67
C SER A 440 -23.31 17.82 -8.63
N LEU A 441 -23.42 17.00 -9.69
CA LEU A 441 -22.36 16.85 -10.68
C LEU A 441 -22.36 18.04 -11.64
N ARG A 442 -21.29 18.83 -11.65
CA ARG A 442 -21.10 19.93 -12.61
C ARG A 442 -20.74 19.36 -13.97
N LEU A 443 -21.60 19.62 -14.96
CA LEU A 443 -21.33 19.31 -16.36
C LEU A 443 -20.87 20.56 -17.12
N VAL A 444 -19.91 20.38 -18.02
CA VAL A 444 -19.38 21.43 -18.91
C VAL A 444 -19.64 21.12 -20.37
N GLY A 445 -19.66 22.16 -21.20
CA GLY A 445 -19.84 22.03 -22.65
C GLY A 445 -18.55 21.65 -23.36
N MET A 446 -18.64 21.32 -24.66
CA MET A 446 -17.47 20.88 -25.43
C MET A 446 -16.33 21.91 -25.47
N TYR A 447 -16.65 23.22 -25.45
CA TYR A 447 -15.65 24.30 -25.50
C TYR A 447 -15.00 24.64 -24.16
N ASP A 448 -15.38 23.96 -23.06
CA ASP A 448 -14.69 24.10 -21.78
C ASP A 448 -13.33 23.39 -21.86
N TRP A 449 -12.27 24.02 -21.35
CA TRP A 449 -10.90 23.51 -21.44
C TRP A 449 -10.73 22.13 -20.76
N CYS A 450 -11.60 21.78 -19.81
CA CYS A 450 -11.60 20.48 -19.14
C CYS A 450 -12.27 19.35 -19.93
N SER A 451 -12.83 19.60 -21.12
CA SER A 451 -13.68 18.64 -21.83
C SER A 451 -12.95 17.39 -22.34
N GLY A 452 -11.62 17.44 -22.47
CA GLY A 452 -10.78 16.34 -22.95
C GLY A 452 -10.34 15.32 -21.89
N PHE A 453 -10.35 15.68 -20.60
CA PHE A 453 -9.77 14.83 -19.54
C PHE A 453 -10.62 13.59 -19.23
N PHE A 454 -11.94 13.73 -19.18
CA PHE A 454 -12.84 12.59 -18.94
C PHE A 454 -12.72 11.52 -20.03
N PRO A 455 -12.89 11.80 -21.35
CA PRO A 455 -12.66 10.79 -22.37
C PRO A 455 -11.22 10.26 -22.37
N GLY A 456 -10.24 11.09 -22.01
CA GLY A 456 -8.85 10.65 -21.82
C GLY A 456 -8.70 9.61 -20.72
N SER A 457 -9.37 9.78 -19.58
CA SER A 457 -9.37 8.83 -18.47
C SER A 457 -9.96 7.47 -18.87
N LEU A 458 -11.02 7.48 -19.69
CA LEU A 458 -11.61 6.26 -20.25
C LEU A 458 -10.65 5.53 -21.21
N TRP A 459 -9.87 6.26 -22.03
CA TRP A 459 -8.83 5.66 -22.85
C TRP A 459 -7.71 5.03 -22.04
N GLN A 460 -7.33 5.64 -20.92
CA GLN A 460 -6.32 5.07 -20.00
C GLN A 460 -6.83 3.81 -19.30
N MET A 461 -8.11 3.76 -18.92
CA MET A 461 -8.74 2.51 -18.45
C MET A 461 -8.67 1.40 -19.49
N TYR A 462 -8.93 1.71 -20.77
CA TYR A 462 -8.79 0.74 -21.86
C TYR A 462 -7.34 0.30 -22.07
N GLU A 463 -6.37 1.22 -22.01
CA GLU A 463 -4.96 0.88 -22.16
C GLU A 463 -4.48 -0.13 -21.11
N TYR A 464 -4.91 0.02 -19.86
CA TYR A 464 -4.50 -0.87 -18.77
C TYR A 464 -5.27 -2.19 -18.72
N SER A 465 -6.60 -2.12 -18.87
CA SER A 465 -7.48 -3.29 -18.71
C SER A 465 -7.63 -4.12 -19.98
N HIS A 466 -7.40 -3.52 -21.15
CA HIS A 466 -7.77 -4.07 -22.45
C HIS A 466 -9.27 -4.42 -22.60
N ASP A 467 -10.14 -3.95 -21.69
CA ASP A 467 -11.57 -4.25 -21.74
C ASP A 467 -12.28 -3.39 -22.80
N ALA A 468 -12.96 -4.06 -23.73
CA ALA A 468 -13.69 -3.42 -24.82
C ALA A 468 -14.75 -2.43 -24.33
N PHE A 469 -15.32 -2.66 -23.14
CA PHE A 469 -16.24 -1.71 -22.50
C PHE A 469 -15.61 -0.32 -22.40
N TRP A 470 -14.38 -0.21 -21.89
CA TRP A 470 -13.71 1.08 -21.73
C TRP A 470 -13.40 1.72 -23.08
N ARG A 471 -13.02 0.94 -24.10
CA ARG A 471 -12.86 1.45 -25.47
C ARG A 471 -14.16 2.05 -26.00
N GLU A 472 -15.28 1.34 -25.89
CA GLU A 472 -16.59 1.82 -26.36
C GLU A 472 -17.03 3.11 -25.64
N GLN A 473 -16.85 3.17 -24.33
CA GLN A 473 -17.14 4.37 -23.54
C GLN A 473 -16.19 5.53 -23.90
N ALA A 474 -14.91 5.26 -24.11
CA ALA A 474 -13.93 6.26 -24.52
C ALA A 474 -14.24 6.84 -25.91
N VAL A 475 -14.54 5.99 -26.89
CA VAL A 475 -14.95 6.40 -28.24
C VAL A 475 -16.19 7.28 -28.17
N SER A 476 -17.25 6.83 -27.51
CA SER A 476 -18.54 7.55 -27.47
C SER A 476 -18.46 8.92 -26.77
N ASN A 477 -17.51 9.11 -25.84
CA ASN A 477 -17.29 10.41 -25.20
C ASN A 477 -16.24 11.27 -25.94
N THR A 478 -15.26 10.68 -26.62
CA THR A 478 -14.26 11.43 -27.42
C THR A 478 -14.92 12.15 -28.58
N TRP A 479 -15.78 11.47 -29.34
CA TRP A 479 -16.42 12.06 -30.54
C TRP A 479 -17.40 13.20 -30.22
N LYS A 480 -17.83 13.36 -28.97
CA LYS A 480 -18.72 14.45 -28.55
C LYS A 480 -18.07 15.84 -28.61
N ILE A 481 -16.74 15.92 -28.61
CA ILE A 481 -16.00 17.19 -28.61
C ILE A 481 -15.25 17.43 -29.93
N GLU A 482 -15.54 16.66 -30.98
CA GLU A 482 -14.80 16.71 -32.25
C GLU A 482 -14.73 18.11 -32.87
N GLU A 483 -15.83 18.87 -32.79
CA GLU A 483 -15.94 20.21 -33.38
C GLU A 483 -14.95 21.22 -32.77
N VAL A 484 -14.44 20.94 -31.57
CA VAL A 484 -13.46 21.77 -30.85
C VAL A 484 -12.16 21.91 -31.64
N LYS A 485 -11.83 21.00 -32.56
CA LYS A 485 -10.63 21.09 -33.41
C LYS A 485 -10.53 22.39 -34.22
N TYR A 486 -11.64 23.13 -34.39
CA TYR A 486 -11.69 24.44 -35.06
C TYR A 486 -11.75 25.64 -34.10
N HIS A 487 -11.69 25.41 -32.79
CA HIS A 487 -11.83 26.47 -31.79
C HIS A 487 -10.55 27.32 -31.70
N LYS A 488 -10.57 28.49 -32.33
CA LYS A 488 -9.45 29.44 -32.37
C LYS A 488 -9.28 30.27 -31.10
N GLY A 489 -10.19 30.15 -30.12
CA GLY A 489 -10.29 31.07 -28.98
C GLY A 489 -9.32 30.80 -27.83
N THR A 490 -8.73 29.59 -27.77
CA THR A 490 -7.92 29.14 -26.64
C THR A 490 -6.65 28.40 -27.09
N HIS A 491 -5.65 28.37 -26.21
CA HIS A 491 -4.49 27.49 -26.30
C HIS A 491 -4.74 26.07 -25.81
N ASP A 492 -5.82 25.85 -25.03
CA ASP A 492 -6.16 24.57 -24.36
C ASP A 492 -6.53 23.43 -25.33
N LEU A 493 -6.36 23.62 -26.64
CA LEU A 493 -6.56 22.57 -27.63
C LEU A 493 -5.68 21.34 -27.36
N GLY A 494 -4.53 21.49 -26.71
CA GLY A 494 -3.74 20.35 -26.24
C GLY A 494 -4.50 19.54 -25.18
N PHE A 495 -4.94 20.17 -24.10
CA PHE A 495 -5.76 19.50 -23.07
C PHE A 495 -7.05 18.90 -23.65
N MET A 496 -7.75 19.64 -24.49
CA MET A 496 -9.05 19.22 -25.01
C MET A 496 -8.90 18.08 -26.03
N MET A 497 -7.98 18.23 -26.99
CA MET A 497 -7.90 17.35 -28.17
C MET A 497 -6.80 16.30 -28.06
N TYR A 498 -5.65 16.63 -27.47
CA TYR A 498 -4.56 15.66 -27.36
C TYR A 498 -4.80 14.64 -26.24
N ASN A 499 -5.35 15.05 -25.10
CA ASN A 499 -5.71 14.11 -24.02
C ASN A 499 -6.87 13.17 -24.40
N SER A 500 -7.65 13.51 -25.44
CA SER A 500 -8.76 12.71 -25.94
C SER A 500 -8.43 12.01 -27.28
N PHE A 501 -8.47 12.74 -28.40
CA PHE A 501 -8.17 12.24 -29.75
C PHE A 501 -6.70 11.82 -29.91
N GLY A 502 -5.76 12.51 -29.24
CA GLY A 502 -4.35 12.12 -29.24
C GLY A 502 -4.14 10.74 -28.60
N GLN A 503 -4.75 10.50 -27.44
CA GLN A 503 -4.75 9.20 -26.78
C GLN A 503 -5.46 8.12 -27.61
N ALA A 504 -6.62 8.45 -28.20
CA ALA A 504 -7.34 7.56 -29.11
C ALA A 504 -6.47 7.13 -30.30
N TYR A 505 -5.78 8.08 -30.95
CA TYR A 505 -4.88 7.79 -32.06
C TYR A 505 -3.68 6.94 -31.62
N ARG A 506 -3.07 7.26 -30.47
CA ARG A 506 -1.93 6.51 -29.93
C ARG A 506 -2.28 5.04 -29.69
N LEU A 507 -3.49 4.75 -29.19
CA LEU A 507 -3.91 3.40 -28.85
C LEU A 507 -4.50 2.61 -30.03
N THR A 508 -5.09 3.28 -31.02
CA THR A 508 -5.82 2.61 -32.11
C THR A 508 -5.13 2.69 -33.47
N GLY A 509 -4.29 3.71 -33.70
CA GLY A 509 -3.72 4.02 -35.01
C GLY A 509 -4.74 4.46 -36.07
N GLU A 510 -6.02 4.66 -35.71
CA GLU A 510 -7.09 4.99 -36.67
C GLU A 510 -6.91 6.42 -37.24
N GLN A 511 -6.94 6.53 -38.57
CA GLN A 511 -6.67 7.80 -39.28
C GLN A 511 -7.67 8.92 -38.94
N SER A 512 -8.91 8.56 -38.61
CA SER A 512 -9.95 9.51 -38.22
C SER A 512 -9.55 10.34 -36.98
N TYR A 513 -8.92 9.73 -35.98
CA TYR A 513 -8.39 10.48 -34.82
C TYR A 513 -7.16 11.31 -35.19
N ARG A 514 -6.27 10.78 -36.04
CA ARG A 514 -5.08 11.49 -36.53
C ARG A 514 -5.45 12.81 -37.19
N ASP A 515 -6.45 12.81 -38.05
CA ASP A 515 -6.87 13.99 -38.81
C ASP A 515 -7.40 15.08 -37.88
N VAL A 516 -8.10 14.69 -36.81
CA VAL A 516 -8.57 15.62 -35.76
C VAL A 516 -7.39 16.22 -34.99
N VAL A 517 -6.40 15.40 -34.60
CA VAL A 517 -5.17 15.88 -33.93
C VAL A 517 -4.43 16.89 -34.80
N VAL A 518 -4.18 16.56 -36.07
CA VAL A 518 -3.49 17.45 -37.01
C VAL A 518 -4.27 18.74 -37.27
N GLN A 519 -5.60 18.66 -37.41
CA GLN A 519 -6.42 19.86 -37.57
C GLN A 519 -6.41 20.74 -36.32
N SER A 520 -6.44 20.14 -35.13
CA SER A 520 -6.36 20.88 -33.86
C SER A 520 -5.04 21.61 -33.73
N ALA A 521 -3.91 20.98 -34.12
CA ALA A 521 -2.60 21.62 -34.13
C ALA A 521 -2.52 22.78 -35.13
N LYS A 522 -3.11 22.64 -36.33
CA LYS A 522 -3.26 23.76 -37.30
C LYS A 522 -3.98 24.93 -36.67
N THR A 523 -5.09 24.68 -35.97
CA THR A 523 -5.88 25.71 -35.29
C THR A 523 -5.07 26.36 -34.17
N LEU A 524 -4.39 25.58 -33.32
CA LEU A 524 -3.55 26.08 -32.23
C LEU A 524 -2.41 26.97 -32.76
N ALA A 525 -1.76 26.56 -33.86
CA ALA A 525 -0.68 27.31 -34.49
C ALA A 525 -1.11 28.72 -34.96
N THR A 526 -2.40 28.94 -35.25
CA THR A 526 -2.88 30.29 -35.62
C THR A 526 -2.80 31.31 -34.48
N ARG A 527 -2.58 30.85 -33.24
CA ARG A 527 -2.42 31.70 -32.06
C ARG A 527 -0.97 32.03 -31.74
N PHE A 528 -0.01 31.49 -32.49
CA PHE A 528 1.41 31.81 -32.36
C PHE A 528 1.70 33.21 -32.91
N ASN A 529 2.44 34.02 -32.15
CA ASN A 529 2.93 35.32 -32.60
C ASN A 529 4.46 35.26 -32.68
N GLU A 530 5.02 35.52 -33.88
CA GLU A 530 6.46 35.43 -34.13
C GLU A 530 7.30 36.47 -33.38
N GLN A 531 6.76 37.66 -33.11
CA GLN A 531 7.46 38.72 -32.37
C GLN A 531 7.58 38.38 -30.88
N VAL A 532 6.53 37.79 -30.31
CA VAL A 532 6.53 37.33 -28.91
C VAL A 532 7.26 35.98 -28.79
N GLY A 533 7.21 35.15 -29.84
CA GLY A 533 7.73 33.79 -29.84
C GLY A 533 6.86 32.82 -29.04
N CYS A 534 5.60 33.16 -28.75
CA CYS A 534 4.69 32.35 -27.94
C CYS A 534 3.31 32.18 -28.58
N ILE A 535 2.57 31.20 -28.06
CA ILE A 535 1.16 30.97 -28.35
C ILE A 535 0.36 31.81 -27.35
N ARG A 536 -0.61 32.60 -27.84
CA ARG A 536 -1.49 33.37 -26.97
C ARG A 536 -2.43 32.46 -26.19
N SER A 537 -2.47 32.55 -24.87
CA SER A 537 -3.28 31.64 -24.05
C SER A 537 -4.79 31.84 -24.24
N TRP A 538 -5.28 33.09 -24.17
CA TRP A 538 -6.68 33.42 -24.42
C TRP A 538 -6.87 34.80 -25.08
N SER A 539 -8.08 35.05 -25.58
CA SER A 539 -8.44 36.30 -26.26
C SER A 539 -9.43 37.19 -25.50
N TRP A 540 -9.87 36.80 -24.29
CA TRP A 540 -10.72 37.63 -23.43
C TRP A 540 -9.88 38.59 -22.58
N GLY A 541 -10.53 39.59 -21.96
CA GLY A 541 -9.87 40.64 -21.16
C GLY A 541 -9.67 41.96 -21.92
N THR A 542 -9.49 43.06 -21.20
CA THR A 542 -9.19 44.37 -21.80
C THR A 542 -7.68 44.50 -22.05
N PRO A 543 -7.25 45.36 -23.02
CA PRO A 543 -5.82 45.65 -23.23
C PRO A 543 -5.09 46.14 -21.97
N ASP A 544 -5.82 46.79 -21.04
CA ASP A 544 -5.28 47.21 -19.74
C ASP A 544 -4.96 46.02 -18.83
N ARG A 545 -5.76 44.94 -18.95
CA ARG A 545 -5.53 43.70 -18.20
C ARG A 545 -4.38 42.91 -18.81
N TRP A 546 -4.39 42.69 -20.12
CA TRP A 546 -3.27 42.13 -20.87
C TRP A 546 -3.41 42.39 -22.38
N GLN A 547 -2.28 42.57 -23.05
CA GLN A 547 -2.22 42.71 -24.50
C GLN A 547 -2.01 41.34 -25.18
N PHE A 548 -1.12 40.52 -24.63
CA PHE A 548 -0.80 39.18 -25.09
C PHE A 548 -0.42 38.29 -23.90
N ALA A 549 -1.43 37.69 -23.26
CA ALA A 549 -1.23 36.81 -22.11
C ALA A 549 -0.72 35.42 -22.52
N VAL A 550 0.34 34.96 -21.83
CA VAL A 550 0.85 33.59 -21.88
C VAL A 550 0.87 33.02 -20.47
N ILE A 551 0.23 31.87 -20.24
CA ILE A 551 0.17 31.20 -18.94
C ILE A 551 1.06 29.95 -18.90
N ILE A 552 1.49 29.55 -17.71
CA ILE A 552 2.39 28.39 -17.54
C ILE A 552 1.78 27.06 -18.03
N ASP A 553 0.47 26.90 -17.89
CA ASP A 553 -0.32 25.75 -18.37
C ASP A 553 -0.18 25.54 -19.88
N ASN A 554 0.19 26.60 -20.62
CA ASN A 554 0.42 26.54 -22.06
C ASN A 554 1.58 25.60 -22.42
N MET A 555 2.48 25.30 -21.49
CA MET A 555 3.56 24.34 -21.69
C MET A 555 3.05 22.93 -22.02
N ILE A 556 1.96 22.49 -21.39
CA ILE A 556 1.41 21.14 -21.62
C ILE A 556 0.81 21.06 -23.04
N ASN A 557 0.23 22.15 -23.50
CA ASN A 557 -0.43 22.22 -24.81
C ASN A 557 0.56 22.15 -26.00
N LEU A 558 1.87 22.31 -25.75
CA LEU A 558 2.90 22.19 -26.79
C LEU A 558 3.06 20.75 -27.30
N GLU A 559 2.65 19.75 -26.51
CA GLU A 559 2.71 18.34 -26.90
C GLU A 559 1.93 18.07 -28.20
N LEU A 560 0.78 18.73 -28.36
CA LEU A 560 -0.03 18.68 -29.59
C LEU A 560 0.77 19.14 -30.82
N LEU A 561 1.59 20.18 -30.69
CA LEU A 561 2.41 20.70 -31.79
C LEU A 561 3.60 19.80 -32.10
N PHE A 562 4.29 19.29 -31.08
CA PHE A 562 5.37 18.31 -31.28
C PHE A 562 4.86 17.07 -32.02
N GLU A 563 3.69 16.57 -31.61
CA GLU A 563 3.07 15.40 -32.21
C GLU A 563 2.57 15.68 -33.62
N ALA A 564 1.96 16.83 -33.89
CA ALA A 564 1.62 17.23 -35.24
C ALA A 564 2.85 17.33 -36.15
N SER A 565 3.98 17.86 -35.65
CA SER A 565 5.24 17.87 -36.38
C SER A 565 5.68 16.46 -36.73
N ARG A 566 5.64 15.53 -35.77
CA ARG A 566 6.00 14.12 -35.98
C ARG A 566 5.07 13.43 -36.99
N LEU A 567 3.77 13.69 -36.93
CA LEU A 567 2.75 13.04 -37.75
C LEU A 567 2.68 13.58 -39.19
N THR A 568 3.09 14.82 -39.42
CA THR A 568 3.01 15.49 -40.72
C THR A 568 4.36 15.75 -41.36
N ASN A 569 5.45 15.59 -40.60
CA ASN A 569 6.80 16.00 -40.96
C ASN A 569 6.95 17.52 -41.21
N ASP A 570 5.99 18.33 -40.76
CA ASP A 570 6.02 19.80 -40.86
C ASP A 570 6.71 20.40 -39.64
N LYS A 571 7.97 20.80 -39.82
CA LYS A 571 8.83 21.32 -38.75
C LYS A 571 8.35 22.65 -38.15
N ARG A 572 7.41 23.36 -38.77
CA ARG A 572 6.92 24.64 -38.24
C ARG A 572 6.27 24.47 -36.87
N TYR A 573 5.53 23.38 -36.65
CA TYR A 573 4.93 23.11 -35.34
C TYR A 573 5.98 22.89 -34.25
N TYR A 574 7.04 22.12 -34.57
CA TYR A 574 8.17 21.92 -33.67
C TYR A 574 8.86 23.25 -33.34
N GLN A 575 9.13 24.09 -34.36
CA GLN A 575 9.77 25.40 -34.18
C GLN A 575 8.93 26.33 -33.30
N MET A 576 7.61 26.37 -33.49
CA MET A 576 6.70 27.15 -32.64
C MET A 576 6.70 26.65 -31.19
N ALA A 577 6.69 25.33 -30.99
CA ALA A 577 6.73 24.73 -29.65
C ALA A 577 8.05 25.03 -28.92
N VAL A 578 9.20 24.85 -29.60
CA VAL A 578 10.52 25.19 -29.05
C VAL A 578 10.65 26.69 -28.75
N SER A 579 10.18 27.55 -29.67
CA SER A 579 10.15 29.00 -29.44
C SER A 579 9.36 29.34 -28.18
N HIS A 580 8.15 28.75 -28.04
CA HIS A 580 7.32 28.97 -26.86
C HIS A 580 8.03 28.52 -25.58
N ALA A 581 8.56 27.29 -25.56
CA ALA A 581 9.24 26.74 -24.39
C ALA A 581 10.45 27.58 -23.97
N ASN A 582 11.24 28.07 -24.93
CA ASN A 582 12.39 28.94 -24.68
C ASN A 582 11.98 30.28 -24.07
N THR A 583 10.97 30.95 -24.64
CA THR A 583 10.46 32.23 -24.12
C THR A 583 9.85 32.04 -22.73
N THR A 584 9.07 30.98 -22.50
CA THR A 584 8.51 30.66 -21.18
C THR A 584 9.61 30.38 -20.15
N MET A 585 10.64 29.60 -20.49
CA MET A 585 11.79 29.36 -19.61
C MET A 585 12.50 30.66 -19.21
N ALA A 586 12.62 31.60 -20.15
CA ALA A 586 13.29 32.88 -19.92
C ALA A 586 12.50 33.89 -19.08
N HIS A 587 11.16 33.79 -19.06
CA HIS A 587 10.32 34.88 -18.54
C HIS A 587 9.28 34.49 -17.50
N HIS A 588 8.84 33.22 -17.46
CA HIS A 588 7.89 32.73 -16.46
C HIS A 588 8.55 32.26 -15.17
N PHE A 589 9.86 32.06 -15.14
CA PHE A 589 10.56 31.53 -13.96
C PHE A 589 11.35 32.61 -13.23
N ARG A 590 11.29 32.56 -11.90
CA ARG A 590 12.16 33.32 -11.00
C ARG A 590 13.48 32.56 -10.81
N GLU A 591 14.47 33.24 -10.22
CA GLU A 591 15.79 32.66 -10.02
C GLU A 591 15.79 31.40 -9.14
N ASP A 592 14.87 31.32 -8.18
CA ASP A 592 14.74 30.19 -7.25
C ASP A 592 14.14 28.94 -7.88
N GLY A 593 13.52 29.05 -9.06
CA GLY A 593 12.82 27.94 -9.74
C GLY A 593 11.30 27.98 -9.63
N SER A 594 10.74 28.94 -8.87
CA SER A 594 9.30 29.19 -8.86
C SER A 594 8.83 29.85 -10.16
N SER A 595 7.61 29.56 -10.58
CA SER A 595 7.00 30.21 -11.76
C SER A 595 5.97 31.29 -11.39
N TYR A 596 5.82 32.28 -12.27
CA TYR A 596 4.61 33.10 -12.37
C TYR A 596 3.50 32.28 -13.05
N HIS A 597 2.24 32.67 -12.83
CA HIS A 597 1.12 32.11 -13.60
C HIS A 597 1.10 32.72 -15.01
N VAL A 598 1.04 34.05 -15.12
CA VAL A 598 0.84 34.78 -16.38
C VAL A 598 2.02 35.73 -16.65
N VAL A 599 2.49 35.74 -17.89
CA VAL A 599 3.36 36.80 -18.42
C VAL A 599 2.65 37.48 -19.58
N ASP A 600 2.52 38.80 -19.51
CA ASP A 600 1.92 39.62 -20.55
C ASP A 600 3.00 40.28 -21.42
N TYR A 601 2.80 40.24 -22.73
CA TYR A 601 3.76 40.72 -23.72
C TYR A 601 3.16 41.81 -24.61
N ASN A 602 4.02 42.70 -25.10
CA ASN A 602 3.66 43.60 -26.19
C ASN A 602 3.66 42.79 -27.52
N PRO A 603 2.53 42.69 -28.24
CA PRO A 603 2.42 41.85 -29.43
C PRO A 603 3.19 42.38 -30.65
N GLU A 604 3.63 43.66 -30.62
CA GLU A 604 4.37 44.29 -31.72
C GLU A 604 5.89 44.07 -31.62
N ASN A 605 6.42 43.97 -30.40
CA ASN A 605 7.88 43.92 -30.18
C ASN A 605 8.36 42.80 -29.23
N GLY A 606 7.45 41.99 -28.69
CA GLY A 606 7.79 40.83 -27.86
C GLY A 606 8.29 41.13 -26.45
N LYS A 607 8.34 42.40 -26.01
CA LYS A 607 8.81 42.75 -24.66
C LYS A 607 7.77 42.37 -23.59
N VAL A 608 8.26 41.85 -22.47
CA VAL A 608 7.44 41.62 -21.26
C VAL A 608 6.92 42.96 -20.75
N ILE A 609 5.60 43.06 -20.57
CA ILE A 609 4.92 44.20 -19.97
C ILE A 609 4.84 44.01 -18.46
N LYS A 610 4.34 42.84 -18.02
CA LYS A 610 4.15 42.51 -16.60
C LYS A 610 4.07 41.01 -16.37
N ARG A 611 4.30 40.60 -15.12
CA ARG A 611 4.18 39.22 -14.63
C ARG A 611 3.18 39.23 -13.49
N ILE A 612 2.13 38.43 -13.60
CA ILE A 612 1.00 38.47 -12.67
C ILE A 612 0.46 37.07 -12.39
N THR A 613 -0.40 36.96 -11.39
CA THR A 613 -1.18 35.76 -11.11
C THR A 613 -2.60 35.83 -11.69
N HIS A 614 -3.18 34.66 -11.94
CA HIS A 614 -4.62 34.53 -12.22
C HIS A 614 -5.33 33.62 -11.21
N GLN A 615 -4.72 32.47 -10.91
CA GLN A 615 -5.27 31.46 -9.98
C GLN A 615 -4.44 31.26 -8.72
N GLY A 616 -3.23 31.84 -8.63
CA GLY A 616 -2.42 31.84 -7.40
C GLY A 616 -2.83 32.97 -6.45
N LEU A 617 -2.31 32.92 -5.22
CA LEU A 617 -2.68 33.85 -4.15
C LEU A 617 -2.31 35.31 -4.42
N PHE A 618 -1.09 35.57 -4.89
CA PHE A 618 -0.61 36.90 -5.33
C PHE A 618 0.49 36.73 -6.39
N ASP A 619 0.94 37.81 -7.01
CA ASP A 619 1.84 37.75 -8.19
C ASP A 619 3.16 37.01 -7.92
N GLU A 620 3.68 37.08 -6.69
CA GLU A 620 4.90 36.41 -6.21
C GLU A 620 4.66 35.10 -5.44
N SER A 621 3.42 34.63 -5.34
CA SER A 621 3.10 33.38 -4.64
C SER A 621 3.51 32.14 -5.46
N VAL A 622 3.34 30.94 -4.87
CA VAL A 622 3.77 29.67 -5.47
C VAL A 622 2.55 28.79 -5.66
N TRP A 623 1.79 29.07 -6.71
CA TRP A 623 0.64 28.26 -7.09
C TRP A 623 1.07 26.85 -7.50
N SER A 624 0.63 25.84 -6.75
CA SER A 624 1.18 24.47 -6.81
C SER A 624 0.96 23.80 -8.15
N ARG A 625 -0.24 23.90 -8.73
CA ARG A 625 -0.52 23.31 -10.05
C ARG A 625 0.24 24.00 -11.17
N GLY A 626 0.51 25.31 -11.05
CA GLY A 626 1.38 26.02 -11.98
C GLY A 626 2.82 25.50 -11.98
N GLN A 627 3.35 25.17 -10.79
CA GLN A 627 4.66 24.52 -10.68
C GLN A 627 4.64 23.12 -11.30
N ALA A 628 3.56 22.36 -11.06
CA ALA A 628 3.37 21.03 -11.64
C ALA A 628 3.35 21.07 -13.18
N TRP A 629 2.64 22.04 -13.77
CA TRP A 629 2.66 22.27 -15.22
C TRP A 629 4.03 22.62 -15.76
N GLY A 630 4.80 23.42 -15.03
CA GLY A 630 6.18 23.72 -15.38
C GLY A 630 7.04 22.45 -15.43
N LEU A 631 7.04 21.66 -14.35
CA LEU A 631 7.83 20.43 -14.26
C LEU A 631 7.45 19.44 -15.36
N TYR A 632 6.16 19.15 -15.50
CA TYR A 632 5.66 18.24 -16.53
C TYR A 632 6.02 18.77 -17.92
N GLY A 633 5.74 20.05 -18.19
CA GLY A 633 5.93 20.68 -19.48
C GLY A 633 7.38 20.65 -19.96
N PHE A 634 8.35 20.99 -19.11
CA PHE A 634 9.77 20.92 -19.49
C PHE A 634 10.29 19.49 -19.61
N THR A 635 9.78 18.56 -18.79
CA THR A 635 10.07 17.13 -18.96
C THR A 635 9.60 16.63 -20.32
N MET A 636 8.37 16.98 -20.71
CA MET A 636 7.80 16.67 -22.03
C MET A 636 8.56 17.34 -23.17
N CYS A 637 8.96 18.61 -23.04
CA CYS A 637 9.80 19.28 -24.04
C CYS A 637 11.15 18.57 -24.21
N TYR A 638 11.78 18.10 -23.12
CA TYR A 638 13.02 17.31 -23.23
C TYR A 638 12.80 16.00 -23.99
N ARG A 639 11.69 15.28 -23.76
CA ARG A 639 11.35 14.06 -24.51
C ARG A 639 11.39 14.26 -26.03
N TYR A 640 10.91 15.39 -26.53
CA TYR A 640 10.84 15.66 -27.98
C TYR A 640 12.09 16.28 -28.58
N THR A 641 12.85 17.02 -27.78
CA THR A 641 13.93 17.89 -28.28
C THR A 641 15.32 17.39 -27.90
N HIS A 642 15.41 16.62 -26.81
CA HIS A 642 16.64 16.26 -26.12
C HIS A 642 17.52 17.49 -25.77
N ASP A 643 16.91 18.67 -25.63
CA ASP A 643 17.64 19.88 -25.21
C ASP A 643 17.82 19.88 -23.69
N GLU A 644 19.05 19.64 -23.26
CA GLU A 644 19.48 19.61 -21.86
C GLU A 644 19.09 20.85 -21.05
N ALA A 645 18.81 22.00 -21.68
CA ALA A 645 18.27 23.17 -20.98
C ALA A 645 16.90 22.88 -20.34
N TYR A 646 16.03 22.14 -21.02
CA TYR A 646 14.72 21.76 -20.49
C TYR A 646 14.83 20.73 -19.37
N LEU A 647 15.75 19.75 -19.49
CA LEU A 647 16.00 18.80 -18.41
C LEU A 647 16.46 19.52 -17.14
N ARG A 648 17.44 20.41 -17.25
CA ARG A 648 17.92 21.22 -16.12
C ARG A 648 16.82 22.09 -15.52
N GLN A 649 15.95 22.67 -16.35
CA GLN A 649 14.82 23.46 -15.86
C GLN A 649 13.82 22.60 -15.09
N ALA A 650 13.45 21.42 -15.60
CA ALA A 650 12.56 20.49 -14.90
C ALA A 650 13.15 20.04 -13.54
N GLN A 651 14.43 19.69 -13.50
CA GLN A 651 15.14 19.33 -12.27
C GLN A 651 15.21 20.51 -11.28
N LYS A 652 15.39 21.74 -11.77
CA LYS A 652 15.38 22.96 -10.94
C LYS A 652 14.00 23.19 -10.31
N ILE A 653 12.92 22.99 -11.06
CA ILE A 653 11.55 23.09 -10.54
C ILE A 653 11.29 22.01 -9.47
N ALA A 654 11.69 20.76 -9.74
CA ALA A 654 11.54 19.66 -8.79
C ALA A 654 12.27 19.96 -7.47
N LYS A 655 13.54 20.38 -7.57
CA LYS A 655 14.35 20.75 -6.40
C LYS A 655 13.72 21.89 -5.62
N PHE A 656 13.26 22.95 -6.28
CA PHE A 656 12.61 24.08 -5.63
C PHE A 656 11.33 23.67 -4.90
N PHE A 657 10.44 22.94 -5.59
CA PHE A 657 9.11 22.65 -5.08
C PHE A 657 9.15 21.70 -3.87
N PHE A 658 9.90 20.59 -3.97
CA PHE A 658 9.98 19.60 -2.89
C PHE A 658 10.92 20.01 -1.74
N SER A 659 11.58 21.17 -1.83
CA SER A 659 12.34 21.78 -0.73
C SER A 659 11.61 22.93 -0.02
N GLN A 660 10.34 23.20 -0.37
CA GLN A 660 9.55 24.21 0.35
C GLN A 660 9.41 23.84 1.82
N GLN A 661 9.63 24.81 2.72
CA GLN A 661 9.51 24.62 4.17
C GLN A 661 8.12 24.11 4.60
N ASN A 662 7.08 24.53 3.89
CA ASN A 662 5.69 24.17 4.17
C ASN A 662 5.22 22.94 3.37
N MET A 663 6.13 22.16 2.77
CA MET A 663 5.77 20.93 2.06
C MET A 663 5.15 19.92 3.05
N PRO A 664 3.91 19.47 2.85
CA PRO A 664 3.29 18.48 3.73
C PRO A 664 4.03 17.13 3.70
N ALA A 665 3.97 16.38 4.80
CA ALA A 665 4.63 15.07 4.91
C ALA A 665 4.07 14.00 3.95
N ASP A 666 2.80 14.12 3.59
CA ASP A 666 2.14 13.29 2.58
C ASP A 666 2.53 13.67 1.13
N LEU A 667 3.29 14.75 0.94
CA LEU A 667 3.68 15.35 -0.34
C LEU A 667 2.51 15.77 -1.25
N ILE A 668 1.30 15.91 -0.69
CA ILE A 668 0.15 16.47 -1.41
C ILE A 668 0.12 17.98 -1.12
N PRO A 669 0.48 18.84 -2.08
CA PRO A 669 0.74 20.24 -1.78
C PRO A 669 -0.55 20.98 -1.41
N TYR A 670 -0.40 22.06 -0.66
CA TYR A 670 -1.43 23.09 -0.57
C TYR A 670 -1.70 23.69 -1.95
N TRP A 671 -2.89 24.25 -2.19
CA TRP A 671 -3.21 24.86 -3.48
C TRP A 671 -2.23 25.97 -3.89
N ASP A 672 -1.71 26.71 -2.91
CA ASP A 672 -0.58 27.64 -3.03
C ASP A 672 0.36 27.48 -1.82
N MET A 673 1.65 27.29 -2.08
CA MET A 673 2.65 27.02 -1.03
C MET A 673 3.00 28.25 -0.17
N ARG A 674 2.41 29.41 -0.47
CA ARG A 674 2.55 30.66 0.29
C ARG A 674 1.25 31.11 0.98
N ASP A 675 0.22 30.25 1.05
CA ASP A 675 -1.02 30.59 1.74
C ASP A 675 -0.78 30.84 3.24
N PRO A 676 -1.14 32.02 3.79
CA PRO A 676 -0.96 32.33 5.21
C PRO A 676 -1.80 31.44 6.13
N ASN A 677 -2.81 30.75 5.62
CA ASN A 677 -3.64 29.82 6.39
C ASN A 677 -3.02 28.44 6.56
N ILE A 678 -1.84 28.16 5.99
CA ILE A 678 -1.13 26.89 6.23
C ILE A 678 -0.89 26.72 7.75
N PRO A 679 -1.28 25.57 8.35
CA PRO A 679 -1.55 24.29 7.69
C PRO A 679 -3.02 24.01 7.32
N ASP A 680 -3.96 24.92 7.58
CA ASP A 680 -5.40 24.78 7.34
C ASP A 680 -5.85 25.18 5.91
N ALA A 681 -4.91 25.61 5.06
CA ALA A 681 -5.21 25.91 3.66
C ALA A 681 -5.65 24.64 2.90
N PRO A 682 -6.54 24.76 1.89
CA PRO A 682 -6.94 23.62 1.08
C PRO A 682 -5.76 22.95 0.36
N ARG A 683 -5.83 21.63 0.21
CA ARG A 683 -4.89 20.85 -0.60
C ARG A 683 -5.24 20.94 -2.08
N ASP A 684 -4.31 20.50 -2.92
CA ASP A 684 -4.55 20.31 -4.35
C ASP A 684 -4.02 18.96 -4.85
N ALA A 685 -4.85 17.92 -4.71
CA ALA A 685 -4.56 16.58 -5.20
C ALA A 685 -4.27 16.54 -6.71
N SER A 686 -4.85 17.47 -7.48
CA SER A 686 -4.57 17.58 -8.92
C SER A 686 -3.12 17.97 -9.20
N ALA A 687 -2.53 18.88 -8.44
CA ALA A 687 -1.12 19.25 -8.57
C ALA A 687 -0.22 18.06 -8.24
N ALA A 688 -0.53 17.32 -7.16
CA ALA A 688 0.19 16.11 -6.79
C ALA A 688 0.17 15.05 -7.91
N ALA A 689 -0.99 14.77 -8.50
CA ALA A 689 -1.12 13.80 -9.59
C ALA A 689 -0.27 14.19 -10.82
N VAL A 690 -0.25 15.47 -11.18
CA VAL A 690 0.58 16.00 -12.27
C VAL A 690 2.07 15.87 -11.95
N PHE A 691 2.47 16.20 -10.71
CA PHE A 691 3.85 16.03 -10.26
C PHE A 691 4.30 14.57 -10.33
N ALA A 692 3.50 13.64 -9.82
CA ALA A 692 3.82 12.22 -9.87
C ALA A 692 4.02 11.74 -11.32
N SER A 693 3.10 12.09 -12.22
CA SER A 693 3.21 11.73 -13.65
C SER A 693 4.48 12.31 -14.29
N GLY A 694 4.79 13.59 -14.03
CA GLY A 694 5.99 14.25 -14.55
C GLY A 694 7.30 13.69 -13.97
N LEU A 695 7.33 13.38 -12.67
CA LEU A 695 8.50 12.84 -11.99
C LEU A 695 8.87 11.42 -12.45
N PHE A 696 7.88 10.55 -12.71
CA PHE A 696 8.16 9.23 -13.27
C PHE A 696 8.86 9.32 -14.62
N GLU A 697 8.44 10.27 -15.48
CA GLU A 697 9.10 10.49 -16.78
C GLU A 697 10.46 11.17 -16.61
N LEU A 698 10.57 12.19 -15.76
CA LEU A 698 11.83 12.90 -15.47
C LEU A 698 12.92 11.96 -14.94
N ALA A 699 12.53 10.95 -14.16
CA ALA A 699 13.44 9.93 -13.65
C ALA A 699 14.13 9.14 -14.77
N THR A 700 13.47 8.92 -15.92
CA THR A 700 14.05 8.19 -17.06
C THR A 700 15.16 8.96 -17.78
N TYR A 701 15.24 10.27 -17.55
CA TYR A 701 16.23 11.16 -18.15
C TYR A 701 17.31 11.63 -17.18
N SER A 702 17.18 11.27 -15.90
CA SER A 702 18.06 11.77 -14.85
C SER A 702 19.14 10.74 -14.49
N ASP A 703 20.22 11.19 -13.85
CA ASP A 703 21.23 10.27 -13.31
C ASP A 703 20.62 9.34 -12.24
N THR A 704 21.32 8.24 -11.94
CA THR A 704 20.80 7.20 -11.04
C THR A 704 20.41 7.67 -9.65
N VAL A 705 21.03 8.73 -9.12
CA VAL A 705 20.70 9.27 -7.78
C VAL A 705 19.41 10.07 -7.85
N LEU A 706 19.32 11.01 -8.80
CA LEU A 706 18.12 11.82 -9.01
C LEU A 706 16.94 10.97 -9.47
N ALA A 707 17.16 9.98 -10.34
CA ALA A 707 16.12 9.07 -10.81
C ALA A 707 15.49 8.28 -9.66
N LYS A 708 16.30 7.78 -8.72
CA LYS A 708 15.79 7.10 -7.51
C LYS A 708 14.98 8.05 -6.64
N GLU A 709 15.47 9.28 -6.45
CA GLU A 709 14.76 10.27 -5.63
C GLU A 709 13.42 10.69 -6.25
N TYR A 710 13.37 10.97 -7.56
CA TYR A 710 12.13 11.32 -8.25
C TYR A 710 11.12 10.18 -8.24
N ARG A 711 11.57 8.93 -8.42
CA ARG A 711 10.69 7.75 -8.27
C ARG A 711 10.18 7.61 -6.84
N ARG A 712 11.04 7.82 -5.83
CA ARG A 712 10.65 7.78 -4.41
C ARG A 712 9.55 8.81 -4.10
N ILE A 713 9.75 10.06 -4.54
CA ILE A 713 8.77 11.14 -4.38
C ILE A 713 7.46 10.80 -5.10
N ALA A 714 7.53 10.37 -6.37
CA ALA A 714 6.35 10.02 -7.15
C ALA A 714 5.56 8.86 -6.54
N ASN A 715 6.25 7.81 -6.07
CA ASN A 715 5.63 6.68 -5.38
C ASN A 715 4.97 7.09 -4.06
N HIS A 716 5.62 7.98 -3.28
CA HIS A 716 5.04 8.51 -2.04
C HIS A 716 3.77 9.30 -2.32
N ILE A 717 3.78 10.16 -3.35
CA ILE A 717 2.57 10.88 -3.79
C ILE A 717 1.46 9.89 -4.16
N ILE A 718 1.75 8.86 -4.95
CA ILE A 718 0.73 7.85 -5.33
C ILE A 718 0.19 7.11 -4.12
N SER A 719 1.06 6.72 -3.19
CA SER A 719 0.65 6.08 -1.93
C SER A 719 -0.26 6.98 -1.10
N SER A 720 0.10 8.25 -0.93
CA SER A 720 -0.73 9.24 -0.25
C SER A 720 -2.07 9.44 -0.94
N LEU A 721 -2.09 9.55 -2.27
CA LEU A 721 -3.34 9.70 -3.03
C LEU A 721 -4.25 8.48 -2.84
N VAL A 722 -3.71 7.27 -2.88
CA VAL A 722 -4.46 6.01 -2.66
C VAL A 722 -5.00 5.91 -1.24
N SER A 723 -4.19 6.24 -0.24
CA SER A 723 -4.54 6.03 1.18
C SER A 723 -5.40 7.14 1.79
N GLY A 724 -5.25 8.40 1.33
CA GLY A 724 -5.87 9.57 1.96
C GLY A 724 -6.79 10.41 1.06
N TYR A 725 -6.75 10.23 -0.27
CA TYR A 725 -7.47 11.11 -1.21
C TYR A 725 -8.44 10.38 -2.14
N GLN A 726 -8.41 9.04 -2.16
CA GLN A 726 -9.41 8.25 -2.87
C GLN A 726 -10.73 8.22 -2.09
N PRO A 727 -11.85 8.58 -2.72
CA PRO A 727 -13.14 8.50 -2.07
C PRO A 727 -13.60 7.04 -1.98
N ALA A 728 -14.42 6.74 -0.97
CA ALA A 728 -15.01 5.41 -0.80
C ALA A 728 -15.77 4.96 -2.07
N PRO A 729 -15.82 3.65 -2.39
CA PRO A 729 -16.44 3.15 -3.62
C PRO A 729 -17.86 3.67 -3.85
N ARG A 730 -18.14 4.15 -5.07
CA ARG A 730 -19.43 4.70 -5.50
C ARG A 730 -19.88 5.93 -4.70
N THR A 731 -18.94 6.70 -4.16
CA THR A 731 -19.19 8.03 -3.58
C THR A 731 -18.63 9.12 -4.51
N MET A 732 -18.73 10.40 -4.12
CA MET A 732 -18.26 11.55 -4.90
C MET A 732 -18.65 11.52 -6.39
N ARG A 733 -19.85 10.99 -6.68
CA ARG A 733 -20.37 10.79 -8.05
C ARG A 733 -19.45 10.00 -9.00
N GLY A 734 -18.44 9.29 -8.48
CA GLY A 734 -17.54 8.44 -9.26
C GLY A 734 -16.22 9.08 -9.70
N PHE A 735 -15.84 10.25 -9.16
CA PHE A 735 -14.48 10.77 -9.33
C PHE A 735 -13.45 9.89 -8.60
N LEU A 736 -12.21 9.88 -9.07
CA LEU A 736 -11.14 9.02 -8.53
C LEU A 736 -10.41 9.64 -7.35
N LEU A 737 -10.22 10.95 -7.36
CA LEU A 737 -9.56 11.69 -6.28
C LEU A 737 -10.45 12.84 -5.78
N ASP A 738 -10.42 13.07 -4.48
CA ASP A 738 -11.02 14.23 -3.81
C ASP A 738 -9.94 15.31 -3.49
N HIS A 739 -10.35 16.42 -2.90
CA HIS A 739 -9.48 17.47 -2.36
C HIS A 739 -8.54 18.14 -3.38
N SER A 740 -9.08 18.48 -4.55
CA SER A 740 -8.42 19.37 -5.52
C SER A 740 -8.92 20.80 -5.39
N THR A 741 -8.07 21.78 -5.75
CA THR A 741 -8.43 23.21 -5.69
C THR A 741 -8.21 23.88 -7.04
N GLY A 742 -9.29 24.13 -7.78
CA GLY A 742 -9.28 24.71 -9.12
C GLY A 742 -8.95 26.20 -9.13
N ASN A 743 -9.83 27.08 -8.63
CA ASN A 743 -9.61 28.53 -8.68
C ASN A 743 -10.02 29.22 -7.38
N TYR A 744 -9.12 29.17 -6.40
CA TYR A 744 -9.35 29.72 -5.07
C TYR A 744 -9.67 31.23 -5.08
N PRO A 745 -8.93 32.10 -5.81
CA PRO A 745 -9.26 33.54 -5.88
C PRO A 745 -10.66 33.82 -6.44
N ALA A 746 -11.16 32.97 -7.34
CA ALA A 746 -12.51 33.08 -7.90
C ALA A 746 -13.59 32.40 -7.04
N GLN A 747 -13.22 31.80 -5.90
CA GLN A 747 -14.11 31.03 -5.02
C GLN A 747 -14.79 29.86 -5.74
N ASP A 748 -14.08 29.23 -6.68
CA ASP A 748 -14.59 28.15 -7.52
C ASP A 748 -13.70 26.91 -7.41
N GLU A 749 -14.35 25.74 -7.30
CA GLU A 749 -13.70 24.43 -7.22
C GLU A 749 -12.68 24.32 -6.07
N ILE A 750 -13.03 24.76 -4.86
CA ILE A 750 -12.16 24.64 -3.68
C ILE A 750 -12.50 23.36 -2.93
N ASP A 751 -11.49 22.51 -2.74
CA ASP A 751 -11.61 21.25 -1.99
C ASP A 751 -12.71 20.32 -2.54
N VAL A 752 -12.62 20.02 -3.84
CA VAL A 752 -13.57 19.17 -4.56
C VAL A 752 -12.83 18.19 -5.48
N PRO A 753 -13.47 17.10 -5.92
CA PRO A 753 -12.90 16.27 -6.97
C PRO A 753 -12.92 17.00 -8.32
N ILE A 754 -11.89 16.79 -9.16
CA ILE A 754 -11.79 17.43 -10.47
C ILE A 754 -11.25 16.45 -11.54
N ASN A 755 -11.86 16.46 -12.73
CA ASN A 755 -11.61 15.48 -13.78
C ASN A 755 -10.17 15.41 -14.32
N TYR A 756 -9.37 16.48 -14.23
CA TYR A 756 -7.96 16.44 -14.61
C TYR A 756 -7.08 15.82 -13.52
N ALA A 757 -7.48 15.87 -12.24
CA ALA A 757 -6.79 15.11 -11.20
C ALA A 757 -6.87 13.60 -11.51
N ASP A 758 -8.06 13.12 -11.84
CA ASP A 758 -8.31 11.73 -12.24
C ASP A 758 -7.46 11.31 -13.46
N TYR A 759 -7.39 12.18 -14.48
CA TYR A 759 -6.61 11.91 -15.69
C TYR A 759 -5.12 11.72 -15.39
N TYR A 760 -4.50 12.64 -14.64
CA TYR A 760 -3.08 12.56 -14.32
C TYR A 760 -2.77 11.51 -13.25
N TYR A 761 -3.73 11.17 -12.40
CA TYR A 761 -3.62 10.06 -11.47
C TYR A 761 -3.51 8.71 -12.20
N LEU A 762 -4.42 8.44 -13.14
CA LEU A 762 -4.34 7.25 -13.99
C LEU A 762 -3.05 7.24 -14.82
N GLU A 763 -2.60 8.41 -15.28
CA GLU A 763 -1.38 8.51 -16.05
C GLU A 763 -0.15 8.18 -15.20
N ALA A 764 -0.08 8.70 -13.98
CA ALA A 764 0.98 8.43 -13.03
C ALA A 764 1.02 6.95 -12.63
N LEU A 765 -0.14 6.34 -12.35
CA LEU A 765 -0.23 4.89 -12.11
C LEU A 765 0.33 4.10 -13.29
N ARG A 766 -0.06 4.44 -14.52
CA ARG A 766 0.43 3.77 -15.73
C ARG A 766 1.94 3.95 -15.91
N ARG A 767 2.44 5.19 -15.76
CA ARG A 767 3.87 5.51 -15.91
C ARG A 767 4.73 4.80 -14.85
N SER A 768 4.20 4.59 -13.64
CA SER A 768 4.89 3.81 -12.61
C SER A 768 5.23 2.41 -13.11
N ILE A 769 4.37 1.79 -13.95
CA ILE A 769 4.60 0.46 -14.53
C ILE A 769 5.50 0.54 -15.77
N THR A 770 5.19 1.46 -16.70
CA THR A 770 5.79 1.44 -18.04
C THR A 770 7.17 2.08 -18.13
N LEU A 771 7.54 2.91 -17.16
CA LEU A 771 8.80 3.68 -17.13
C LEU A 771 9.72 3.29 -15.96
N ALA A 772 9.39 2.22 -15.23
CA ALA A 772 10.27 1.61 -14.24
C ALA A 772 11.15 0.54 -14.92
N ASP A 773 12.47 0.71 -14.86
CA ASP A 773 13.45 -0.29 -15.33
C ASP A 773 13.44 -1.57 -14.47
N ASP A 774 12.97 -1.45 -13.23
CA ASP A 774 12.68 -2.57 -12.35
C ASP A 774 11.17 -2.78 -12.38
N ARG A 775 10.71 -3.89 -12.97
CA ARG A 775 9.32 -4.30 -12.90
C ARG A 775 8.86 -4.16 -11.45
N ILE A 776 7.69 -3.55 -11.26
CA ILE A 776 6.91 -3.55 -10.02
C ILE A 776 6.50 -5.00 -9.68
N GLU A 777 7.47 -5.88 -9.44
CA GLU A 777 7.26 -7.17 -8.78
C GLU A 777 7.45 -7.00 -7.25
N ASP A 778 8.04 -5.87 -6.80
CA ASP A 778 8.27 -5.52 -5.38
C ASP A 778 7.51 -4.26 -4.92
N LEU A 779 6.22 -4.16 -5.24
CA LEU A 779 5.25 -3.48 -4.35
C LEU A 779 4.49 -4.53 -3.52
N ALA A 780 5.19 -5.53 -3.01
CA ALA A 780 4.88 -5.93 -1.65
C ALA A 780 5.04 -4.65 -0.81
N ALA A 781 4.05 -4.27 -0.01
CA ALA A 781 4.30 -3.31 1.06
C ALA A 781 5.60 -3.76 1.76
N PRO A 782 6.56 -2.86 2.07
CA PRO A 782 7.81 -3.28 2.69
C PRO A 782 7.47 -4.19 3.86
N GLN A 783 7.89 -5.46 3.78
CA GLN A 783 7.46 -6.46 4.74
C GLN A 783 7.81 -5.95 6.14
N LYS A 784 6.80 -5.81 6.99
CA LYS A 784 6.99 -5.36 8.36
C LYS A 784 7.73 -6.45 9.10
N ARG A 785 8.96 -6.16 9.52
CA ARG A 785 9.80 -7.14 10.20
C ARG A 785 9.29 -7.31 11.62
N ILE A 786 8.90 -8.51 11.99
CA ILE A 786 8.37 -8.84 13.31
C ILE A 786 9.33 -9.79 14.00
N LEU A 787 9.79 -9.41 15.18
CA LEU A 787 10.50 -10.31 16.07
C LEU A 787 9.47 -11.02 16.95
N VAL A 788 9.37 -12.34 16.83
CA VAL A 788 8.52 -13.17 17.67
C VAL A 788 9.37 -13.86 18.72
N LEU A 789 9.21 -13.45 19.99
CA LEU A 789 9.86 -14.06 21.15
C LEU A 789 8.93 -15.15 21.71
N ALA A 790 9.17 -16.40 21.34
CA ALA A 790 8.31 -17.53 21.68
C ALA A 790 8.93 -18.41 22.77
N GLU A 791 8.20 -18.63 23.85
CA GLU A 791 8.56 -19.62 24.86
C GLU A 791 8.54 -21.05 24.26
N ARG A 792 9.53 -21.87 24.64
CA ARG A 792 9.62 -23.29 24.26
C ARG A 792 9.59 -24.19 25.48
N GLY A 793 8.74 -25.21 25.42
CA GLY A 793 8.56 -26.20 26.48
C GLY A 793 7.61 -25.74 27.59
N GLY A 794 7.23 -26.67 28.46
CA GLY A 794 6.32 -26.38 29.59
C GLY A 794 4.85 -26.28 29.18
N VAL A 795 4.03 -25.72 30.08
CA VAL A 795 2.57 -25.66 29.92
C VAL A 795 2.11 -24.61 28.89
N HIS A 796 2.95 -23.64 28.53
CA HIS A 796 2.63 -22.59 27.55
C HIS A 796 2.93 -22.97 26.09
N GLU A 797 3.67 -24.06 25.85
CA GLU A 797 4.07 -24.51 24.49
C GLU A 797 2.87 -24.71 23.54
N PRO A 798 1.72 -25.28 23.96
CA PRO A 798 0.56 -25.39 23.08
C PRO A 798 0.06 -24.05 22.53
N PHE A 799 -0.01 -23.01 23.37
CA PHE A 799 -0.42 -21.67 22.93
C PHE A 799 0.60 -21.06 21.97
N THR A 800 1.90 -21.10 22.31
CA THR A 800 2.94 -20.51 21.46
C THR A 800 3.05 -21.22 20.12
N ALA A 801 2.90 -22.55 20.08
CA ALA A 801 2.88 -23.31 18.84
C ALA A 801 1.69 -22.94 17.94
N ARG A 802 0.48 -22.81 18.50
CA ARG A 802 -0.72 -22.41 17.74
C ARG A 802 -0.61 -20.97 17.26
N ALA A 803 -0.07 -20.07 18.08
CA ALA A 803 0.20 -18.68 17.72
C ALA A 803 1.20 -18.56 16.55
N LEU A 804 2.32 -19.30 16.60
CA LEU A 804 3.32 -19.31 15.53
C LEU A 804 2.73 -19.85 14.21
N GLN A 805 1.92 -20.90 14.28
CA GLN A 805 1.22 -21.43 13.11
C GLN A 805 0.27 -20.37 12.52
N TRP A 806 -0.55 -19.72 13.36
CA TRP A 806 -1.46 -18.68 12.92
C TRP A 806 -0.72 -17.49 12.29
N LEU A 807 0.41 -17.05 12.86
CA LEU A 807 1.24 -15.98 12.29
C LEU A 807 1.83 -16.36 10.93
N GLN A 808 2.29 -17.61 10.77
CA GLN A 808 2.79 -18.09 9.48
C GLN A 808 1.69 -18.14 8.42
N ASP A 809 0.50 -18.61 8.80
CA ASP A 809 -0.65 -18.69 7.90
C ASP A 809 -1.18 -17.31 7.49
N ASN A 810 -0.93 -16.28 8.32
CA ASN A 810 -1.43 -14.91 8.09
C ASN A 810 -0.33 -13.89 7.71
N LYS A 811 0.94 -14.30 7.57
CA LYS A 811 2.05 -13.35 7.31
C LYS A 811 1.84 -12.51 6.05
N ASP A 812 1.30 -13.11 4.99
CA ASP A 812 1.06 -12.41 3.72
C ASP A 812 -0.09 -11.40 3.85
N ARG A 813 -1.11 -11.73 4.67
CA ARG A 813 -2.27 -10.87 4.95
C ARG A 813 -1.89 -9.57 5.65
N PHE A 814 -0.85 -9.60 6.48
CA PHE A 814 -0.32 -8.45 7.19
C PHE A 814 1.00 -7.92 6.60
N SER A 815 1.48 -8.50 5.50
CA SER A 815 2.79 -8.20 4.89
C SER A 815 3.94 -8.27 5.91
N LEU A 816 4.07 -9.40 6.62
CA LEU A 816 5.05 -9.60 7.71
C LEU A 816 6.27 -10.40 7.25
N ASP A 817 7.45 -9.99 7.71
CA ASP A 817 8.68 -10.80 7.73
C ASP A 817 8.92 -11.28 9.17
N LEU A 818 8.77 -12.58 9.42
CA LEU A 818 8.80 -13.13 10.77
C LEU A 818 10.20 -13.65 11.12
N THR A 819 10.83 -13.06 12.14
CA THR A 819 11.98 -13.66 12.82
C THR A 819 11.52 -14.30 14.12
N ILE A 820 11.61 -15.63 14.21
CA ILE A 820 11.28 -16.36 15.43
C ILE A 820 12.54 -16.53 16.25
N CYS A 821 12.52 -16.02 17.47
CA CYS A 821 13.59 -16.15 18.45
C CYS A 821 13.03 -16.82 19.70
N THR A 822 13.72 -17.85 20.17
CA THR A 822 13.25 -18.68 21.31
C THR A 822 14.07 -18.45 22.56
N SER A 823 15.02 -17.51 22.51
CA SER A 823 15.76 -17.03 23.66
C SER A 823 16.19 -15.59 23.46
N ALA A 824 15.68 -14.68 24.29
CA ALA A 824 16.09 -13.28 24.27
C ALA A 824 17.60 -13.06 24.50
N LYS A 825 18.34 -14.08 24.98
CA LYS A 825 19.81 -14.04 25.13
C LYS A 825 20.55 -13.90 23.80
N GLU A 826 19.92 -14.27 22.69
CA GLU A 826 20.50 -14.22 21.35
C GLU A 826 20.44 -12.82 20.71
N LEU A 827 19.68 -11.89 21.31
CA LEU A 827 19.53 -10.52 20.81
C LEU A 827 20.83 -9.71 20.96
N LYS A 828 21.25 -9.08 19.86
CA LYS A 828 22.44 -8.24 19.79
C LYS A 828 22.08 -6.77 19.89
N ALA A 829 23.08 -5.96 20.23
CA ALA A 829 22.92 -4.51 20.26
C ALA A 829 22.57 -3.94 18.87
N GLY A 830 21.56 -3.08 18.80
CA GLY A 830 21.02 -2.48 17.57
C GLY A 830 20.13 -3.41 16.73
N GLU A 831 19.84 -4.64 17.19
CA GLU A 831 19.06 -5.61 16.42
C GLU A 831 17.57 -5.28 16.41
N LEU A 832 17.02 -4.80 17.53
CA LEU A 832 15.59 -4.45 17.66
C LEU A 832 15.18 -3.27 16.79
N ASP A 833 16.09 -2.34 16.49
CA ASP A 833 15.85 -1.20 15.59
C ASP A 833 15.49 -1.62 14.17
N THR A 834 15.76 -2.88 13.81
CA THR A 834 15.44 -3.44 12.49
C THR A 834 14.04 -4.05 12.41
N TYR A 835 13.29 -4.07 13.51
CA TYR A 835 11.96 -4.69 13.63
C TYR A 835 10.85 -3.66 13.87
N ASN A 836 9.75 -3.79 13.14
CA ASN A 836 8.55 -2.97 13.29
C ASN A 836 7.68 -3.37 14.49
N LEU A 837 7.80 -4.61 14.99
CA LEU A 837 7.08 -5.10 16.16
C LEU A 837 7.87 -6.17 16.89
N VAL A 838 7.87 -6.12 18.22
CA VAL A 838 8.25 -7.22 19.10
C VAL A 838 6.99 -7.89 19.64
N LEU A 839 6.78 -9.15 19.27
CA LEU A 839 5.66 -9.99 19.70
C LEU A 839 6.17 -11.02 20.73
N GLN A 840 5.87 -10.81 22.00
CA GLN A 840 6.30 -11.68 23.10
C GLN A 840 5.21 -12.72 23.41
N LEU A 841 5.35 -13.90 22.79
CA LEU A 841 4.48 -15.06 22.97
C LEU A 841 4.94 -15.86 24.18
N ASN A 842 4.46 -15.46 25.36
CA ASN A 842 4.71 -16.09 26.66
C ASN A 842 6.18 -16.20 27.08
N HIS A 843 7.15 -15.70 26.31
CA HIS A 843 8.54 -15.74 26.76
C HIS A 843 8.69 -14.90 28.05
N PRO A 844 9.19 -15.45 29.18
CA PRO A 844 9.28 -14.69 30.42
C PRO A 844 10.35 -13.59 30.35
N PRO A 845 10.20 -12.48 31.09
CA PRO A 845 11.13 -11.35 31.06
C PRO A 845 12.41 -11.59 31.90
N TYR A 846 12.39 -12.49 32.89
CA TYR A 846 13.52 -12.68 33.82
C TYR A 846 14.73 -13.42 33.20
N GLU A 847 14.55 -14.11 32.08
CA GLU A 847 15.65 -14.79 31.37
C GLU A 847 16.41 -13.88 30.38
N TRP A 848 15.98 -12.64 30.19
CA TRP A 848 16.57 -11.72 29.22
C TRP A 848 17.94 -11.25 29.70
N SER A 849 18.92 -11.25 28.80
CA SER A 849 20.26 -10.73 29.09
C SER A 849 20.22 -9.22 29.33
N GLU A 850 21.17 -8.65 30.06
CA GLU A 850 21.25 -7.19 30.28
C GLU A 850 21.27 -6.40 28.95
N VAL A 851 21.88 -6.97 27.90
CA VAL A 851 21.86 -6.41 26.55
C VAL A 851 20.44 -6.39 26.00
N ALA A 852 19.75 -7.53 25.99
CA ALA A 852 18.37 -7.61 25.50
C ALA A 852 17.41 -6.71 26.27
N GLN A 853 17.58 -6.62 27.60
CA GLN A 853 16.81 -5.72 28.46
C GLN A 853 17.02 -4.25 28.06
N LYS A 854 18.28 -3.86 27.87
CA LYS A 854 18.63 -2.49 27.46
C LYS A 854 18.10 -2.18 26.06
N GLU A 855 18.28 -3.08 25.10
CA GLU A 855 17.80 -2.91 23.72
C GLU A 855 16.29 -2.75 23.69
N PHE A 856 15.55 -3.57 24.43
CA PHE A 856 14.09 -3.49 24.47
C PHE A 856 13.59 -2.25 25.19
N HIS A 857 14.23 -1.87 26.28
CA HIS A 857 13.95 -0.59 26.94
C HIS A 857 14.14 0.57 25.96
N GLU A 858 15.26 0.64 25.24
CA GLU A 858 15.51 1.68 24.25
C GLU A 858 14.50 1.63 23.08
N TYR A 859 14.17 0.44 22.59
CA TYR A 859 13.17 0.22 21.54
C TYR A 859 11.79 0.79 21.91
N ILE A 860 11.33 0.52 23.14
CA ILE A 860 10.05 0.98 23.67
C ILE A 860 10.05 2.49 23.94
N GLU A 861 11.10 3.03 24.56
CA GLU A 861 11.21 4.46 24.88
C GLU A 861 11.41 5.33 23.64
N ARG A 862 12.02 4.77 22.59
CA ARG A 862 12.26 5.49 21.33
C ARG A 862 11.15 5.31 20.29
N GLY A 863 10.19 4.40 20.52
CA GLY A 863 9.09 4.15 19.59
C GLY A 863 9.57 3.72 18.20
N HIS A 864 10.67 2.95 18.10
CA HIS A 864 11.15 2.46 16.80
C HIS A 864 10.19 1.44 16.15
N GLY A 865 9.30 0.83 16.95
CA GLY A 865 8.19 -0.01 16.50
C GLY A 865 7.19 -0.26 17.63
N GLY A 866 6.37 -1.30 17.49
CA GLY A 866 5.34 -1.66 18.47
C GLY A 866 5.69 -2.85 19.37
N TYR A 867 4.88 -3.08 20.40
CA TYR A 867 5.00 -4.24 21.28
C TYR A 867 3.66 -4.90 21.58
N ILE A 868 3.63 -6.24 21.55
CA ILE A 868 2.49 -7.02 22.01
C ILE A 868 2.99 -8.13 22.93
N GLY A 869 2.45 -8.19 24.15
CA GLY A 869 2.81 -9.21 25.14
C GLY A 869 1.63 -10.08 25.56
N PHE A 870 1.90 -11.34 25.87
CA PHE A 870 0.90 -12.30 26.34
C PHE A 870 1.30 -12.92 27.68
N HIS A 871 0.30 -13.12 28.54
CA HIS A 871 0.26 -13.98 29.71
C HIS A 871 1.56 -14.02 30.53
N HIS A 872 2.45 -14.96 30.23
CA HIS A 872 3.69 -15.18 30.96
C HIS A 872 4.71 -14.02 30.84
N ALA A 873 4.50 -13.07 29.91
CA ALA A 873 5.28 -11.82 29.84
C ALA A 873 5.18 -10.95 31.11
N THR A 874 4.17 -11.15 31.96
CA THR A 874 4.05 -10.44 33.26
C THR A 874 4.38 -11.31 34.47
N LEU A 875 5.09 -12.44 34.30
CA LEU A 875 5.68 -13.18 35.42
C LEU A 875 6.87 -12.40 36.02
N LEU A 876 6.53 -11.30 36.70
CA LEU A 876 7.43 -10.29 37.22
C LEU A 876 7.58 -10.46 38.73
N GLY A 877 8.77 -10.86 39.15
CA GLY A 877 9.13 -11.18 40.52
C GLY A 877 10.55 -11.73 40.57
N GLU A 878 10.94 -12.32 41.69
CA GLU A 878 12.19 -13.11 41.74
C GLU A 878 11.88 -14.57 41.45
N PHE A 879 12.35 -15.06 40.30
CA PHE A 879 12.13 -16.43 39.83
C PHE A 879 13.46 -17.04 39.42
N ASP A 880 13.67 -18.32 39.74
CA ASP A 880 14.82 -19.11 39.28
C ASP A 880 16.21 -18.48 39.51
N GLY A 881 16.34 -17.67 40.56
CA GLY A 881 17.58 -16.97 40.92
C GLY A 881 17.81 -15.65 40.18
N TYR A 882 16.89 -15.22 39.32
CA TYR A 882 16.94 -13.93 38.61
C TYR A 882 16.20 -12.83 39.40
N PRO A 883 16.75 -11.61 39.48
CA PRO A 883 16.08 -10.48 40.11
C PRO A 883 14.95 -9.95 39.21
N MET A 884 13.96 -9.30 39.83
CA MET A 884 12.87 -8.67 39.10
C MET A 884 13.37 -7.49 38.24
N TRP A 885 13.03 -7.50 36.95
CA TRP A 885 13.32 -6.38 36.06
C TRP A 885 12.38 -5.20 36.34
N SER A 886 12.84 -4.28 37.18
CA SER A 886 12.00 -3.20 37.73
C SER A 886 11.41 -2.28 36.65
N TRP A 887 12.17 -1.94 35.62
CA TRP A 887 11.67 -1.12 34.51
C TRP A 887 10.54 -1.80 33.74
N PHE A 888 10.64 -3.12 33.49
CA PHE A 888 9.58 -3.84 32.80
C PHE A 888 8.32 -3.95 33.66
N SER A 889 8.46 -4.05 34.98
CA SER A 889 7.33 -3.92 35.91
C SER A 889 6.69 -2.54 35.83
N ASP A 890 7.46 -1.44 35.84
CA ASP A 890 6.95 -0.08 35.62
C ASP A 890 6.20 0.03 34.29
N PHE A 891 6.77 -0.51 33.20
CA PHE A 891 6.17 -0.56 31.87
C PHE A 891 4.82 -1.32 31.88
N MET A 892 4.71 -2.39 32.65
CA MET A 892 3.48 -3.18 32.81
C MET A 892 2.52 -2.64 33.88
N GLY A 893 2.74 -1.43 34.39
CA GLY A 893 1.84 -0.77 35.33
C GLY A 893 2.20 -0.93 36.81
N ARG A 894 3.48 -1.22 37.09
CA ARG A 894 4.06 -1.50 38.42
C ARG A 894 3.57 -2.78 39.06
N ILE A 895 3.13 -3.73 38.26
CA ILE A 895 2.62 -5.00 38.78
C ILE A 895 3.77 -5.92 39.15
N ARG A 896 3.56 -6.67 40.22
CA ARG A 896 4.37 -7.83 40.59
C ARG A 896 3.44 -9.03 40.71
N TYR A 897 3.86 -10.15 40.12
CA TYR A 897 3.12 -11.39 40.21
C TYR A 897 2.95 -11.81 41.68
N LYS A 898 1.73 -12.18 42.05
CA LYS A 898 1.37 -12.57 43.41
C LYS A 898 0.92 -14.02 43.49
N ASN A 899 -0.04 -14.39 42.66
CA ASN A 899 -0.63 -15.72 42.63
C ASN A 899 -1.42 -15.93 41.32
N TYR A 900 -1.99 -17.09 41.12
CA TYR A 900 -2.82 -17.42 39.96
C TYR A 900 -3.90 -18.42 40.35
N ILE A 901 -4.91 -18.56 39.50
CA ILE A 901 -5.88 -19.64 39.63
C ILE A 901 -5.28 -20.89 38.97
N ALA A 902 -5.00 -21.94 39.76
CA ALA A 902 -4.21 -23.08 39.32
C ALA A 902 -4.94 -24.07 38.39
N GLU A 903 -6.27 -24.05 38.41
CA GLU A 903 -7.09 -24.75 37.42
C GLU A 903 -7.52 -23.72 36.36
N GLU A 904 -7.45 -24.09 35.09
CA GLU A 904 -7.98 -23.28 33.99
C GLU A 904 -9.47 -22.99 34.21
N SER A 905 -9.90 -21.76 33.93
CA SER A 905 -11.27 -21.30 34.19
C SER A 905 -11.75 -20.39 33.09
N ASP A 906 -13.05 -20.46 32.82
CA ASP A 906 -13.71 -19.45 31.98
C ASP A 906 -13.76 -18.14 32.76
N GLY A 907 -13.72 -17.01 32.06
CA GLY A 907 -13.90 -15.69 32.63
C GLY A 907 -14.52 -14.73 31.62
N LYS A 908 -15.56 -14.03 32.04
CA LYS A 908 -16.20 -12.97 31.24
C LYS A 908 -15.37 -11.71 31.33
N VAL A 909 -14.82 -11.29 30.19
CA VAL A 909 -14.09 -10.04 30.01
C VAL A 909 -15.05 -8.93 29.59
N VAL A 910 -14.98 -7.79 30.25
CA VAL A 910 -15.78 -6.58 29.99
C VAL A 910 -14.88 -5.52 29.38
N VAL A 911 -15.29 -4.99 28.22
CA VAL A 911 -14.56 -3.94 27.50
C VAL A 911 -14.83 -2.59 28.16
N GLU A 912 -13.76 -1.86 28.48
CA GLU A 912 -13.82 -0.54 29.11
C GLU A 912 -13.61 0.60 28.11
N ASP A 913 -12.72 0.41 27.12
CA ASP A 913 -12.43 1.42 26.11
C ASP A 913 -12.69 0.92 24.69
N ILE A 914 -13.96 0.95 24.30
CA ILE A 914 -14.42 0.53 22.97
C ILE A 914 -13.85 1.37 21.82
N ARG A 915 -13.29 2.56 22.12
CA ARG A 915 -12.75 3.47 21.09
C ARG A 915 -11.30 3.16 20.77
N HIS A 916 -10.60 2.41 21.62
CA HIS A 916 -9.22 2.04 21.35
C HIS A 916 -9.13 1.17 20.09
N PRO A 917 -8.16 1.38 19.17
CA PRO A 917 -8.07 0.61 17.92
C PRO A 917 -8.05 -0.90 18.11
N VAL A 918 -7.41 -1.39 19.18
CA VAL A 918 -7.40 -2.82 19.55
C VAL A 918 -8.82 -3.38 19.78
N MET A 919 -9.75 -2.56 20.27
CA MET A 919 -11.13 -2.95 20.59
C MET A 919 -12.11 -2.79 19.41
N GLN A 920 -11.64 -2.41 18.23
CA GLN A 920 -12.51 -2.20 17.07
C GLN A 920 -13.25 -3.48 16.65
N GLY A 921 -14.59 -3.44 16.66
CA GLY A 921 -15.43 -4.59 16.28
C GLY A 921 -15.47 -5.70 17.34
N VAL A 922 -14.92 -5.46 18.53
CA VAL A 922 -15.02 -6.35 19.69
C VAL A 922 -16.34 -6.05 20.43
N PRO A 923 -17.11 -7.08 20.85
CA PRO A 923 -18.33 -6.86 21.64
C PRO A 923 -18.04 -6.23 23.01
N ASP A 924 -19.02 -5.53 23.61
CA ASP A 924 -18.91 -4.89 24.93
C ASP A 924 -18.48 -5.85 26.06
N SER A 925 -18.69 -7.15 25.88
CA SER A 925 -18.10 -8.20 26.71
C SER A 925 -17.99 -9.52 25.94
N PHE A 926 -17.05 -10.37 26.32
CA PHE A 926 -16.83 -11.69 25.74
C PHE A 926 -16.33 -12.67 26.80
N VAL A 927 -16.40 -13.98 26.52
CA VAL A 927 -15.89 -15.02 27.43
C VAL A 927 -14.55 -15.50 26.88
N ILE A 928 -13.56 -15.57 27.77
CA ILE A 928 -12.36 -16.38 27.58
C ILE A 928 -12.64 -17.72 28.27
N GLU A 929 -12.53 -18.81 27.52
CA GLU A 929 -12.81 -20.16 28.01
C GLU A 929 -11.48 -20.83 28.37
N ASP A 930 -11.48 -21.60 29.47
CA ASP A 930 -10.40 -22.54 29.79
C ASP A 930 -8.98 -21.93 29.80
N ASP A 931 -8.77 -20.80 30.49
CA ASP A 931 -7.46 -20.11 30.58
C ASP A 931 -7.01 -19.90 32.04
N GLU A 932 -5.74 -19.58 32.24
CA GLU A 932 -5.11 -19.34 33.52
C GLU A 932 -5.12 -17.85 33.88
N TRP A 933 -5.65 -17.49 35.06
CA TRP A 933 -5.76 -16.09 35.47
C TRP A 933 -4.74 -15.72 36.55
N TYR A 934 -3.76 -14.89 36.18
CA TYR A 934 -2.80 -14.27 37.10
C TYR A 934 -3.45 -13.15 37.92
N THR A 935 -3.03 -13.09 39.18
CA THR A 935 -3.28 -11.98 40.12
C THR A 935 -1.96 -11.30 40.47
N TYR A 936 -2.02 -9.98 40.58
CA TYR A 936 -0.87 -9.16 40.92
C TYR A 936 -1.01 -8.58 42.33
N ASP A 937 0.08 -8.04 42.87
CA ASP A 937 0.11 -7.36 44.15
C ASP A 937 -0.74 -6.07 44.19
N GLN A 938 -0.92 -5.44 43.02
CA GLN A 938 -1.76 -4.26 42.83
C GLN A 938 -2.35 -4.18 41.41
N SER A 939 -3.41 -3.38 41.25
CA SER A 939 -4.00 -3.09 39.93
C SER A 939 -3.11 -2.16 39.10
N PRO A 940 -2.85 -2.48 37.82
CA PRO A 940 -2.05 -1.64 36.94
C PRO A 940 -2.74 -0.32 36.57
N ARG A 941 -4.06 -0.21 36.79
CA ARG A 941 -4.95 0.86 36.29
C ARG A 941 -4.48 2.29 36.55
N ARG A 942 -3.68 2.53 37.60
CA ARG A 942 -3.13 3.87 37.90
C ARG A 942 -2.01 4.30 36.97
N ASN A 943 -1.38 3.36 36.27
CA ASN A 943 -0.15 3.55 35.51
C ASN A 943 -0.30 3.13 34.03
N VAL A 944 -1.46 2.62 33.62
CA VAL A 944 -1.75 2.18 32.25
C VAL A 944 -3.18 2.55 31.86
N GLN A 945 -3.46 2.59 30.56
CA GLN A 945 -4.81 2.64 30.02
C GLN A 945 -5.40 1.23 29.97
N VAL A 946 -6.33 0.94 30.87
CA VAL A 946 -7.06 -0.33 30.88
C VAL A 946 -8.07 -0.34 29.73
N LEU A 947 -7.99 -1.37 28.89
CA LEU A 947 -8.89 -1.56 27.76
C LEU A 947 -10.01 -2.55 28.10
N ALA A 948 -9.72 -3.55 28.93
CA ALA A 948 -10.70 -4.50 29.43
C ALA A 948 -10.30 -5.12 30.78
N HIS A 949 -11.28 -5.51 31.58
CA HIS A 949 -11.12 -6.25 32.85
C HIS A 949 -11.93 -7.55 32.84
N VAL A 950 -11.57 -8.52 33.68
CA VAL A 950 -12.36 -9.73 33.88
C VAL A 950 -13.32 -9.57 35.07
N ASP A 951 -14.54 -10.07 34.92
CA ASP A 951 -15.52 -10.19 36.01
C ASP A 951 -15.22 -11.46 36.81
N GLU A 952 -14.54 -11.33 37.95
CA GLU A 952 -14.16 -12.47 38.80
C GLU A 952 -15.34 -13.24 39.42
N ALA A 953 -16.57 -12.72 39.33
CA ALA A 953 -17.77 -13.47 39.72
C ALA A 953 -18.19 -14.48 38.65
N SER A 954 -17.66 -14.36 37.43
CA SER A 954 -17.97 -15.22 36.29
C SER A 954 -17.06 -16.44 36.15
N TYR A 955 -16.06 -16.59 37.02
CA TYR A 955 -15.19 -17.76 37.02
C TYR A 955 -15.99 -19.05 37.21
N THR A 956 -15.74 -20.04 36.35
CA THR A 956 -16.44 -21.33 36.41
C THR A 956 -15.98 -22.20 37.56
N ILE A 957 -14.75 -21.99 38.04
CA ILE A 957 -14.23 -22.64 39.24
C ILE A 957 -14.42 -21.77 40.49
N ASP A 958 -14.83 -22.42 41.58
CA ASP A 958 -14.99 -21.75 42.87
C ASP A 958 -13.60 -21.54 43.51
N THR A 959 -13.12 -20.31 43.47
CA THR A 959 -11.78 -19.94 43.96
C THR A 959 -11.82 -18.72 44.87
N ASN A 960 -10.98 -18.77 45.92
CA ASN A 960 -10.70 -17.65 46.80
C ASN A 960 -9.55 -16.76 46.28
N VAL A 961 -8.90 -17.14 45.18
CA VAL A 961 -7.83 -16.35 44.54
C VAL A 961 -8.48 -15.29 43.66
N LYS A 962 -8.52 -14.06 44.17
CA LYS A 962 -9.16 -12.89 43.56
C LYS A 962 -8.27 -11.66 43.72
N MET A 963 -8.23 -10.82 42.69
CA MET A 963 -7.53 -9.54 42.63
C MET A 963 -8.45 -8.36 42.99
N GLY A 964 -9.76 -8.48 42.72
CA GLY A 964 -10.77 -7.45 42.90
C GLY A 964 -10.89 -6.54 41.67
N ASP A 965 -10.04 -5.52 41.56
CA ASP A 965 -9.89 -4.78 40.29
C ASP A 965 -8.90 -5.52 39.40
N HIS A 966 -9.42 -6.26 38.41
CA HIS A 966 -8.66 -7.22 37.61
C HIS A 966 -8.59 -6.85 36.13
N PRO A 967 -7.83 -5.81 35.74
CA PRO A 967 -7.49 -5.55 34.34
C PRO A 967 -6.83 -6.76 33.67
N VAL A 968 -7.23 -7.05 32.43
CA VAL A 968 -6.70 -8.19 31.65
C VAL A 968 -6.26 -7.81 30.23
N VAL A 969 -6.64 -6.62 29.75
CA VAL A 969 -6.06 -6.02 28.53
C VAL A 969 -5.75 -4.57 28.81
N TRP A 970 -4.51 -4.13 28.57
CA TRP A 970 -4.14 -2.73 28.77
C TRP A 970 -2.98 -2.28 27.87
N SER A 971 -2.84 -0.96 27.72
CA SER A 971 -1.76 -0.28 27.01
C SER A 971 -1.08 0.73 27.94
N ASN A 972 0.23 0.90 27.84
CA ASN A 972 0.96 1.95 28.55
C ASN A 972 1.12 3.18 27.66
N PRO A 973 0.37 4.27 27.90
CA PRO A 973 0.43 5.48 27.08
C PRO A 973 1.63 6.39 27.41
N TYR A 974 2.47 6.00 28.39
CA TYR A 974 3.58 6.82 28.87
C TYR A 974 4.92 6.49 28.21
N VAL A 975 4.96 5.49 27.32
CA VAL A 975 6.13 5.15 26.50
C VAL A 975 5.88 5.52 25.03
N ALA A 976 6.94 5.61 24.22
CA ALA A 976 6.83 6.05 22.84
C ALA A 976 6.25 4.98 21.89
N ALA A 977 6.58 3.71 22.12
CA ALA A 977 6.08 2.60 21.32
C ALA A 977 4.58 2.34 21.58
N ARG A 978 3.81 2.11 20.50
CA ARG A 978 2.46 1.55 20.61
C ARG A 978 2.58 0.16 21.22
N ASN A 979 1.85 -0.09 22.31
CA ASN A 979 1.98 -1.33 23.06
C ASN A 979 0.64 -1.82 23.60
N VAL A 980 0.44 -3.13 23.63
CA VAL A 980 -0.72 -3.73 24.30
C VAL A 980 -0.31 -5.06 24.95
N TYR A 981 -0.82 -5.30 26.14
CA TYR A 981 -0.64 -6.55 26.85
C TYR A 981 -1.97 -7.28 27.02
N PHE A 982 -1.97 -8.58 26.80
CA PHE A 982 -3.06 -9.50 27.05
C PHE A 982 -2.68 -10.44 28.20
N GLN A 983 -3.45 -10.45 29.28
CA GLN A 983 -3.17 -11.31 30.43
C GLN A 983 -3.49 -12.78 30.15
N PHE A 984 -4.50 -13.06 29.35
CA PHE A 984 -4.84 -14.39 28.89
C PHE A 984 -3.94 -14.81 27.73
N GLY A 985 -3.70 -16.12 27.60
CA GLY A 985 -2.66 -16.64 26.72
C GLY A 985 -2.05 -17.96 27.17
N HIS A 986 -2.60 -18.64 28.17
CA HIS A 986 -2.12 -19.97 28.60
C HIS A 986 -2.60 -21.06 27.64
N SER A 987 -3.89 -21.04 27.33
CA SER A 987 -4.54 -22.12 26.60
C SER A 987 -4.55 -21.91 25.09
N ALA A 988 -4.25 -22.99 24.35
CA ALA A 988 -4.25 -22.96 22.89
C ALA A 988 -5.65 -22.77 22.29
N THR A 989 -6.71 -23.07 23.06
CA THR A 989 -8.12 -22.95 22.63
C THR A 989 -8.53 -21.50 22.38
N LEU A 990 -7.81 -20.53 22.93
CA LEU A 990 -7.98 -19.11 22.63
C LEU A 990 -7.98 -18.81 21.13
N TRP A 991 -7.19 -19.54 20.34
CA TRP A 991 -7.12 -19.35 18.89
C TRP A 991 -8.38 -19.81 18.14
N ASP A 992 -9.25 -20.57 18.80
CA ASP A 992 -10.57 -20.95 18.26
C ASP A 992 -11.64 -19.89 18.62
N ASN A 993 -11.34 -18.95 19.52
CA ASN A 993 -12.22 -17.86 19.89
C ASN A 993 -12.10 -16.70 18.87
N PRO A 994 -13.17 -16.40 18.10
CA PRO A 994 -13.10 -15.37 17.05
C PRO A 994 -12.90 -13.96 17.60
N VAL A 995 -13.30 -13.70 18.85
CA VAL A 995 -13.09 -12.39 19.50
C VAL A 995 -11.62 -12.22 19.89
N PHE A 996 -10.99 -13.27 20.42
CA PHE A 996 -9.55 -13.27 20.71
C PHE A 996 -8.73 -13.07 19.43
N VAL A 997 -9.03 -13.82 18.37
CA VAL A 997 -8.35 -13.66 17.07
C VAL A 997 -8.51 -12.21 16.57
N ARG A 998 -9.72 -11.64 16.63
CA ARG A 998 -9.96 -10.23 16.26
C ARG A 998 -9.11 -9.26 17.08
N LEU A 999 -8.99 -9.45 18.40
CA LEU A 999 -8.13 -8.63 19.27
C LEU A 999 -6.67 -8.67 18.83
N VAL A 1000 -6.14 -9.85 18.52
CA VAL A 1000 -4.76 -10.03 18.04
C VAL A 1000 -4.57 -9.38 16.66
N GLU A 1001 -5.52 -9.55 15.73
CA GLU A 1001 -5.46 -8.89 14.42
C GLU A 1001 -5.42 -7.36 14.55
N ASN A 1002 -6.29 -6.80 15.39
CA ASN A 1002 -6.34 -5.36 15.64
C ASN A 1002 -5.06 -4.87 16.32
N ALA A 1003 -4.52 -5.64 17.28
CA ALA A 1003 -3.27 -5.32 17.96
C ALA A 1003 -2.09 -5.30 17.01
N ILE A 1004 -1.96 -6.31 16.12
CA ILE A 1004 -0.88 -6.34 15.12
C ILE A 1004 -1.00 -5.13 14.19
N ARG A 1005 -2.19 -4.86 13.62
CA ARG A 1005 -2.41 -3.70 12.73
C ARG A 1005 -2.03 -2.39 13.40
N TRP A 1006 -2.56 -2.16 14.61
CA TRP A 1006 -2.30 -0.96 15.36
C TRP A 1006 -0.82 -0.81 15.74
N ALA A 1007 -0.12 -1.91 16.07
CA ALA A 1007 1.28 -1.88 16.48
C ALA A 1007 2.28 -1.75 15.31
N VAL A 1008 1.94 -2.22 14.10
CA VAL A 1008 2.83 -2.20 12.91
C VAL A 1008 2.55 -1.06 11.92
N GLU A 1009 1.45 -0.33 12.07
CA GLU A 1009 1.17 0.88 11.31
C GLU A 1009 2.38 1.82 11.37
N GLU A 1010 2.83 2.32 10.20
CA GLU A 1010 3.97 3.24 10.14
C GLU A 1010 3.69 4.48 10.98
N LEU A 1011 4.67 4.88 11.79
CA LEU A 1011 4.72 6.20 12.42
C LEU A 1011 4.89 7.27 11.34
N HIS A 1012 3.82 7.56 10.61
CA HIS A 1012 3.60 8.85 9.97
C HIS A 1012 2.88 9.83 10.91
N GLU A 1013 2.53 9.39 12.12
CA GLU A 1013 1.96 10.23 13.17
C GLU A 1013 2.66 9.99 14.52
N ALA A 1014 3.24 11.07 15.06
CA ALA A 1014 3.40 11.39 16.47
C ALA A 1014 4.07 10.38 17.44
N TYR A 1015 5.22 10.81 17.98
CA TYR A 1015 5.61 10.41 19.35
C TYR A 1015 4.53 10.84 20.36
N PRO A 1016 4.12 9.99 21.32
CA PRO A 1016 2.99 10.21 22.23
C PRO A 1016 3.32 11.15 23.42
N ALA A 1017 4.12 12.20 23.20
CA ALA A 1017 4.50 13.15 24.26
C ALA A 1017 3.87 14.54 24.12
N SER A 1018 2.84 14.72 23.27
CA SER A 1018 2.14 16.01 23.15
C SER A 1018 1.06 16.18 24.22
N TYR A 1019 1.47 16.39 25.47
CA TYR A 1019 0.56 16.74 26.58
C TYR A 1019 0.26 18.26 26.66
N ALA A 1020 0.71 19.07 25.70
CA ALA A 1020 0.55 20.53 25.75
C ALA A 1020 -0.34 21.03 24.62
N SER A 1021 -1.47 21.66 24.97
CA SER A 1021 -2.35 22.35 24.02
C SER A 1021 -1.81 23.71 23.56
N ALA A 1022 -0.74 24.22 24.19
CA ALA A 1022 -0.08 25.49 23.86
C ALA A 1022 1.40 25.52 24.31
N PRO A 1023 2.27 26.38 23.70
CA PRO A 1023 3.68 26.56 24.05
C PRO A 1023 3.89 26.83 25.54
N ARG A 1024 4.69 25.98 26.21
CA ARG A 1024 4.97 26.12 27.64
C ARG A 1024 5.98 27.23 27.92
N PHE A 1025 6.97 27.42 27.05
CA PHE A 1025 7.95 28.51 27.16
C PHE A 1025 8.44 28.95 25.77
N LYS A 1026 9.12 30.09 25.69
CA LYS A 1026 9.77 30.61 24.48
C LYS A 1026 11.27 30.74 24.67
N ALA A 1027 12.03 30.39 23.64
CA ALA A 1027 13.46 30.54 23.61
C ALA A 1027 13.94 31.26 22.36
N LEU A 1028 14.99 32.06 22.53
CA LEU A 1028 15.69 32.71 21.44
C LEU A 1028 17.10 32.13 21.33
N VAL A 1029 17.42 31.49 20.20
CA VAL A 1029 18.76 30.98 19.91
C VAL A 1029 19.54 32.05 19.15
N TYR A 1030 20.64 32.49 19.75
CA TYR A 1030 21.51 33.52 19.19
C TYR A 1030 22.84 32.89 18.75
N TRP A 1031 23.16 33.01 17.46
CA TRP A 1031 24.32 32.38 16.84
C TRP A 1031 24.98 33.29 15.79
N ASN A 1032 26.20 32.98 15.36
CA ASN A 1032 26.94 33.85 14.44
C ASN A 1032 27.42 33.07 13.20
N PRO A 1033 26.75 33.20 12.04
CA PRO A 1033 27.16 32.51 10.80
C PRO A 1033 28.47 33.02 10.21
N LEU A 1034 28.97 34.17 10.68
CA LEU A 1034 30.20 34.81 10.21
C LEU A 1034 31.40 34.48 11.10
N ALA A 1035 31.21 33.67 12.15
CA ALA A 1035 32.31 33.19 12.98
C ALA A 1035 33.22 32.22 12.21
N GLU A 1036 34.36 31.87 12.81
CA GLU A 1036 35.21 30.80 12.29
C GLU A 1036 34.41 29.51 12.08
N GLU A 1037 34.71 28.77 11.00
CA GLU A 1037 33.97 27.58 10.56
C GLU A 1037 33.76 26.56 11.69
N ALA A 1038 34.72 26.39 12.59
CA ALA A 1038 34.59 25.45 13.71
C ALA A 1038 33.48 25.86 14.71
N HIS A 1039 33.28 27.16 14.94
CA HIS A 1039 32.16 27.67 15.73
C HIS A 1039 30.84 27.45 14.99
N VAL A 1040 30.81 27.72 13.69
CA VAL A 1040 29.61 27.53 12.84
C VAL A 1040 29.20 26.06 12.76
N GLN A 1041 30.16 25.13 12.73
CA GLN A 1041 29.90 23.69 12.76
C GLN A 1041 29.18 23.27 14.05
N PHE A 1042 29.67 23.73 15.20
CA PHE A 1042 29.01 23.49 16.47
C PHE A 1042 27.62 24.14 16.49
N ASP A 1043 27.50 25.40 16.04
CA ASP A 1043 26.23 26.13 16.03
C ASP A 1043 25.16 25.39 15.23
N ARG A 1044 25.50 24.86 14.03
CA ARG A 1044 24.57 24.07 13.20
C ARG A 1044 24.12 22.79 13.89
N GLN A 1045 25.04 22.08 14.56
CA GLN A 1045 24.70 20.87 15.30
C GLN A 1045 23.82 21.19 16.52
N ALA A 1046 24.11 22.27 17.23
CA ALA A 1046 23.33 22.74 18.37
C ALA A 1046 21.93 23.18 17.96
N MET A 1047 21.78 23.91 16.85
CA MET A 1047 20.47 24.27 16.31
C MET A 1047 19.65 23.03 15.96
N ALA A 1048 20.24 22.07 15.25
CA ALA A 1048 19.56 20.81 14.94
C ALA A 1048 19.20 20.02 16.20
N PHE A 1049 20.06 20.02 17.21
CA PHE A 1049 19.82 19.37 18.49
C PHE A 1049 18.66 20.02 19.26
N PHE A 1050 18.70 21.34 19.48
CA PHE A 1050 17.64 22.06 20.20
C PHE A 1050 16.32 22.04 19.44
N GLN A 1051 16.35 22.10 18.10
CA GLN A 1051 15.13 21.97 17.28
C GLN A 1051 14.53 20.55 17.36
N LYS A 1052 15.34 19.50 17.53
CA LYS A 1052 14.81 18.16 17.85
C LYS A 1052 14.14 18.10 19.22
N LEU A 1053 14.48 19.00 20.15
CA LEU A 1053 13.82 19.13 21.44
C LEU A 1053 12.50 19.93 21.37
N THR A 1054 12.15 20.56 20.23
CA THR A 1054 10.92 21.39 20.05
C THR A 1054 9.71 20.62 19.50
N TYR A 1055 9.57 19.32 19.76
CA TYR A 1055 8.47 18.52 19.18
C TYR A 1055 7.12 18.78 19.89
N GLY A 1056 6.07 19.11 19.14
CA GLY A 1056 4.72 19.52 19.62
C GLY A 1056 4.58 21.01 19.94
N ASN A 1057 3.43 21.43 20.51
CA ASN A 1057 3.25 22.78 21.08
C ASN A 1057 4.02 22.94 22.42
N GLY A 1058 5.18 22.29 22.61
CA GLY A 1058 5.88 22.24 23.90
C GLY A 1058 6.62 23.54 24.26
N TRP A 1059 7.27 24.18 23.28
CA TRP A 1059 7.91 25.49 23.42
C TRP A 1059 8.15 26.11 22.03
N ILE A 1060 8.29 27.44 21.98
CA ILE A 1060 8.66 28.15 20.75
C ILE A 1060 10.18 28.37 20.75
N MET A 1061 10.85 27.97 19.69
CA MET A 1061 12.27 28.26 19.46
C MET A 1061 12.39 29.20 18.26
N GLU A 1062 12.79 30.44 18.52
CA GLU A 1062 13.18 31.39 17.48
C GLU A 1062 14.71 31.45 17.37
N GLN A 1063 15.20 31.86 16.21
CA GLN A 1063 16.64 31.96 15.95
C GLN A 1063 16.96 33.37 15.45
N THR A 1064 18.10 33.92 15.87
CA THR A 1064 18.61 35.18 15.35
C THR A 1064 20.12 35.15 15.21
N THR A 1065 20.61 35.97 14.27
CA THR A 1065 22.04 36.25 14.09
C THR A 1065 22.43 37.66 14.54
N SER A 1066 21.46 38.44 15.04
CA SER A 1066 21.66 39.79 15.58
C SER A 1066 20.65 40.10 16.69
N LEU A 1067 21.09 40.73 17.78
CA LEU A 1067 20.19 41.19 18.84
C LEU A 1067 19.67 42.61 18.63
N ALA A 1068 20.07 43.29 17.54
CA ALA A 1068 19.58 44.62 17.19
C ALA A 1068 18.04 44.67 17.06
N ASP A 1069 17.42 43.59 16.57
CA ASP A 1069 15.96 43.47 16.39
C ASP A 1069 15.21 43.05 17.67
N TYR A 1070 15.95 42.94 18.78
CA TYR A 1070 15.47 42.44 20.05
C TYR A 1070 15.78 43.46 21.17
N PRO A 1071 15.13 44.63 21.18
CA PRO A 1071 15.17 45.51 22.34
C PRO A 1071 14.59 44.79 23.57
N TYR A 1072 14.85 45.30 24.76
CA TYR A 1072 14.40 44.69 26.02
C TYR A 1072 12.91 44.32 26.02
N ASP A 1073 12.04 45.17 25.46
CA ASP A 1073 10.60 44.91 25.39
C ASP A 1073 10.21 43.66 24.59
N ARG A 1074 11.07 43.23 23.66
CA ARG A 1074 10.92 41.96 22.94
C ARG A 1074 11.62 40.82 23.69
N LEU A 1075 12.83 41.05 24.20
CA LEU A 1075 13.59 40.03 24.95
C LEU A 1075 12.86 39.53 26.19
N LYS A 1076 12.16 40.40 26.92
CA LYS A 1076 11.38 40.01 28.10
C LYS A 1076 10.28 38.98 27.82
N GLY A 1077 9.92 38.77 26.54
CA GLY A 1077 8.97 37.75 26.11
C GLY A 1077 9.57 36.34 25.92
N TYR A 1078 10.89 36.17 26.07
CA TYR A 1078 11.56 34.87 25.99
C TYR A 1078 11.97 34.39 27.38
N ASP A 1079 11.64 33.15 27.69
CA ASP A 1079 12.00 32.51 28.95
C ASP A 1079 13.48 32.16 29.03
N VAL A 1080 14.14 31.95 27.89
CA VAL A 1080 15.59 31.70 27.82
C VAL A 1080 16.21 32.19 26.51
N ILE A 1081 17.39 32.79 26.59
CA ILE A 1081 18.27 33.03 25.44
C ILE A 1081 19.35 31.96 25.45
N ILE A 1082 19.47 31.21 24.35
CA ILE A 1082 20.52 30.22 24.13
C ILE A 1082 21.56 30.87 23.21
N SER A 1083 22.65 31.37 23.78
CA SER A 1083 23.77 31.93 23.03
C SER A 1083 24.74 30.81 22.69
N LEU A 1084 24.83 30.44 21.42
CA LEU A 1084 25.78 29.43 20.95
C LEU A 1084 27.18 30.07 20.93
N ASN A 1085 27.72 30.48 19.78
CA ASN A 1085 28.98 31.22 19.71
C ASN A 1085 28.81 32.73 19.43
N ALA A 1086 27.68 33.31 19.82
CA ALA A 1086 27.37 34.73 19.61
C ALA A 1086 27.17 35.50 20.93
N MET A 1087 27.55 36.78 20.95
CA MET A 1087 27.37 37.68 22.08
C MET A 1087 27.00 39.11 21.62
N PRO A 1088 26.33 39.91 22.47
CA PRO A 1088 26.02 41.31 22.15
C PRO A 1088 27.28 42.15 21.91
N HIS A 1089 27.38 42.85 20.77
CA HIS A 1089 28.60 43.57 20.40
C HIS A 1089 28.49 45.08 20.61
N VAL A 1090 27.35 45.69 20.27
CA VAL A 1090 27.14 47.14 20.36
C VAL A 1090 26.41 47.56 21.65
N GLU A 1091 26.59 48.80 22.07
CA GLU A 1091 26.09 49.31 23.36
C GLU A 1091 24.57 49.10 23.57
N VAL A 1092 23.77 49.27 22.51
CA VAL A 1092 22.31 49.08 22.59
C VAL A 1092 21.92 47.61 22.83
N GLU A 1093 22.58 46.66 22.17
CA GLU A 1093 22.35 45.22 22.36
C GLU A 1093 22.81 44.79 23.75
N ARG A 1094 24.00 45.26 24.18
CA ARG A 1094 24.53 45.03 25.52
C ARG A 1094 23.53 45.49 26.56
N ARG A 1095 23.01 46.72 26.45
CA ARG A 1095 22.06 47.26 27.41
C ARG A 1095 20.74 46.49 27.45
N ALA A 1096 20.22 46.03 26.31
CA ALA A 1096 19.03 45.19 26.25
C ALA A 1096 19.23 43.83 26.93
N PHE A 1097 20.40 43.21 26.71
CA PHE A 1097 20.78 41.95 27.36
C PHE A 1097 21.00 42.12 28.88
N GLU A 1098 21.64 43.21 29.31
CA GLU A 1098 21.78 43.56 30.74
C GLU A 1098 20.42 43.62 31.42
N LEU A 1099 19.50 44.39 30.85
CA LEU A 1099 18.15 44.55 31.39
C LEU A 1099 17.39 43.21 31.40
N TYR A 1100 17.53 42.38 30.36
CA TYR A 1100 16.92 41.06 30.31
C TYR A 1100 17.37 40.18 31.49
N MET A 1101 18.69 40.10 31.74
CA MET A 1101 19.24 39.28 32.82
C MET A 1101 18.95 39.86 34.22
N GLU A 1102 19.01 41.18 34.38
CA GLU A 1102 18.67 41.86 35.65
C GLU A 1102 17.20 41.70 36.04
N ASN A 1103 16.32 41.42 35.08
CA ASN A 1103 14.89 41.20 35.30
C ASN A 1103 14.49 39.71 35.26
N GLY A 1104 15.42 38.79 35.50
CA GLY A 1104 15.12 37.36 35.68
C GLY A 1104 15.05 36.52 34.40
N GLY A 1105 15.51 37.08 33.28
CA GLY A 1105 15.72 36.36 32.03
C GLY A 1105 16.65 35.14 32.21
N GLY A 1106 16.42 34.09 31.42
CA GLY A 1106 17.24 32.89 31.43
C GLY A 1106 18.35 32.95 30.37
N TRP A 1107 19.57 32.51 30.68
CA TRP A 1107 20.65 32.47 29.69
C TRP A 1107 21.45 31.16 29.73
N MET A 1108 21.58 30.54 28.56
CA MET A 1108 22.44 29.38 28.34
C MET A 1108 23.51 29.76 27.31
N GLY A 1109 24.74 29.97 27.76
CA GLY A 1109 25.86 30.36 26.91
C GLY A 1109 26.80 29.22 26.60
N PHE A 1110 27.25 29.13 25.35
CA PHE A 1110 28.29 28.21 24.93
C PHE A 1110 29.58 28.96 24.57
N HIS A 1111 30.74 28.43 24.97
CA HIS A 1111 32.05 28.78 24.45
C HIS A 1111 32.28 30.27 24.11
N ALA A 1112 32.31 30.67 22.84
CA ALA A 1112 32.64 32.03 22.41
C ALA A 1112 31.60 33.09 22.85
N SER A 1113 30.40 32.69 23.25
CA SER A 1113 29.39 33.62 23.80
C SER A 1113 29.84 34.31 25.10
N ALA A 1114 30.86 33.79 25.78
CA ALA A 1114 31.45 34.44 26.96
C ALA A 1114 32.77 35.18 26.67
N TYR A 1115 33.29 35.13 25.44
CA TYR A 1115 34.59 35.72 25.10
C TYR A 1115 34.64 37.21 25.43
N ASN A 1116 35.52 37.58 26.36
CA ASN A 1116 35.82 38.97 26.65
C ASN A 1116 37.31 39.12 26.98
N ASP A 1117 37.90 40.20 26.47
CA ASP A 1117 39.30 40.53 26.69
C ASP A 1117 39.45 41.98 27.18
N LYS A 1118 40.70 42.42 27.33
CA LYS A 1118 41.04 43.78 27.79
C LYS A 1118 40.40 44.91 26.97
N ASN A 1119 39.99 44.64 25.72
CA ASN A 1119 39.41 45.62 24.80
C ASN A 1119 37.87 45.58 24.79
N THR A 1120 37.23 44.55 25.38
CA THR A 1120 35.76 44.43 25.38
C THR A 1120 35.08 45.55 26.19
N HIS A 1121 35.77 46.08 27.22
CA HIS A 1121 35.31 47.19 28.08
C HIS A 1121 33.85 47.04 28.57
N TRP A 1122 33.49 45.89 29.13
CA TRP A 1122 32.14 45.61 29.62
C TRP A 1122 32.14 45.07 31.07
N PRO A 1123 32.35 45.93 32.10
CA PRO A 1123 32.50 45.48 33.49
C PRO A 1123 31.28 44.72 34.05
N TRP A 1124 30.09 44.98 33.50
CA TRP A 1124 28.88 44.24 33.88
C TRP A 1124 28.97 42.77 33.46
N PHE A 1125 29.46 42.47 32.25
CA PHE A 1125 29.55 41.11 31.74
C PHE A 1125 30.50 40.23 32.57
N ASN A 1126 31.61 40.80 33.05
CA ASN A 1126 32.51 40.10 33.97
C ASN A 1126 31.83 39.76 35.30
N ARG A 1127 30.98 40.67 35.83
CA ARG A 1127 30.17 40.38 37.03
C ARG A 1127 29.09 39.34 36.75
N PHE A 1128 28.50 39.35 35.56
CA PHE A 1128 27.49 38.40 35.11
C PHE A 1128 28.06 36.98 34.99
N LEU A 1129 29.15 36.81 34.24
CA LEU A 1129 29.85 35.53 34.14
C LEU A 1129 30.49 35.10 35.47
N GLY A 1130 30.84 36.07 36.31
CA GLY A 1130 31.44 35.85 37.62
C GLY A 1130 32.95 35.56 37.57
N CYS A 1131 33.60 35.80 36.43
CA CYS A 1131 35.04 35.64 36.21
C CYS A 1131 35.66 36.89 35.60
N GLY A 1132 36.98 36.85 35.36
CA GLY A 1132 37.69 37.90 34.66
C GLY A 1132 37.68 37.76 33.14
N VAL A 1133 38.75 38.26 32.51
CA VAL A 1133 38.91 38.23 31.06
C VAL A 1133 39.58 36.94 30.59
N PHE A 1134 39.46 36.64 29.31
CA PHE A 1134 40.15 35.54 28.65
C PHE A 1134 41.66 35.61 28.94
N TYR A 1135 42.22 34.48 29.35
CA TYR A 1135 43.63 34.35 29.71
C TYR A 1135 44.40 33.49 28.71
N CYS A 1136 43.92 32.27 28.46
CA CYS A 1136 44.47 31.36 27.44
C CYS A 1136 43.46 30.27 27.07
N ASN A 1137 43.83 29.40 26.14
CA ASN A 1137 43.06 28.28 25.62
C ASN A 1137 43.99 27.07 25.36
N ASN A 1138 43.42 25.87 25.19
CA ASN A 1138 44.15 24.75 24.62
C ASN A 1138 44.09 24.81 23.08
N TRP A 1139 45.23 24.59 22.43
CA TRP A 1139 45.27 24.43 20.98
C TRP A 1139 46.19 23.26 20.57
N PRO A 1140 45.80 22.42 19.59
CA PRO A 1140 44.50 22.37 18.90
C PRO A 1140 43.38 21.83 19.80
N PRO A 1141 42.10 21.88 19.35
CA PRO A 1141 41.00 21.20 20.01
C PRO A 1141 41.33 19.72 20.27
N GLN A 1142 41.01 19.24 21.48
CA GLN A 1142 41.24 17.85 21.87
C GLN A 1142 40.23 17.42 22.95
N PRO A 1143 39.92 16.13 23.09
CA PRO A 1143 39.06 15.65 24.16
C PRO A 1143 39.75 15.81 25.53
N VAL A 1144 38.96 16.04 26.58
CA VAL A 1144 39.47 16.23 27.94
C VAL A 1144 38.69 15.40 28.95
N LEU A 1145 39.39 14.84 29.93
CA LEU A 1145 38.73 14.23 31.09
C LEU A 1145 38.13 15.35 31.95
N VAL A 1146 36.83 15.27 32.18
CA VAL A 1146 36.02 16.21 32.96
C VAL A 1146 35.63 15.56 34.28
N GLU A 1147 35.73 16.33 35.37
CA GLU A 1147 35.31 15.92 36.71
C GLU A 1147 34.16 16.80 37.20
N ARG A 1148 33.17 16.17 37.86
CA ARG A 1148 32.08 16.88 38.54
C ARG A 1148 32.55 17.47 39.85
N ASN A 1149 32.39 18.77 40.00
CA ASN A 1149 32.66 19.46 41.27
C ASN A 1149 31.46 19.44 42.21
N ILE A 1150 30.24 19.52 41.68
CA ILE A 1150 29.00 19.45 42.48
C ILE A 1150 28.17 18.25 42.01
N LEU A 1151 28.04 17.23 42.86
CA LEU A 1151 27.39 15.99 42.49
C LEU A 1151 25.85 16.10 42.48
N GLN A 1152 25.26 16.83 43.42
CA GLN A 1152 23.81 16.85 43.57
C GLN A 1152 23.10 17.92 42.73
N HIS A 1153 23.84 18.72 41.96
CA HIS A 1153 23.24 19.79 41.17
C HIS A 1153 22.31 19.20 40.09
N PRO A 1154 21.10 19.75 39.83
CA PRO A 1154 20.18 19.21 38.83
C PRO A 1154 20.78 19.00 37.44
N VAL A 1155 21.74 19.85 37.07
CA VAL A 1155 22.45 19.79 35.79
C VAL A 1155 23.39 18.59 35.69
N THR A 1156 24.06 18.22 36.78
CA THR A 1156 25.14 17.23 36.79
C THR A 1156 24.76 15.92 37.46
N LYS A 1157 23.63 15.85 38.19
CA LYS A 1157 23.27 14.67 39.01
C LYS A 1157 23.10 13.38 38.21
N SER A 1158 22.69 13.48 36.93
CA SER A 1158 22.42 12.34 36.06
C SER A 1158 23.55 12.02 35.05
N ILE A 1159 24.70 12.70 35.14
CA ILE A 1159 25.89 12.38 34.33
C ILE A 1159 26.97 11.72 35.21
N PRO A 1160 27.89 10.90 34.69
CA PRO A 1160 28.94 10.21 35.47
C PRO A 1160 29.85 11.17 36.27
N HIS A 1161 30.48 10.66 37.34
CA HIS A 1161 31.41 11.43 38.19
C HIS A 1161 32.58 12.04 37.37
N GLU A 1162 33.18 11.23 36.49
CA GLU A 1162 34.16 11.65 35.50
C GLU A 1162 33.71 11.15 34.13
N PHE A 1163 33.93 11.93 33.08
CA PHE A 1163 33.68 11.53 31.70
C PHE A 1163 34.63 12.26 30.75
N VAL A 1164 34.83 11.73 29.55
CA VAL A 1164 35.63 12.40 28.53
C VAL A 1164 34.71 13.28 27.69
N ALA A 1165 34.89 14.59 27.78
CA ALA A 1165 34.22 15.51 26.86
C ALA A 1165 34.88 15.39 25.47
N PRO A 1166 34.07 15.39 24.39
CA PRO A 1166 34.57 15.42 23.01
C PRO A 1166 35.55 16.55 22.73
N SER A 1167 36.23 16.45 21.59
CA SER A 1167 37.22 17.44 21.19
C SER A 1167 36.63 18.84 21.11
N SER A 1168 37.22 19.79 21.85
CA SER A 1168 36.87 21.20 21.77
C SER A 1168 38.03 22.12 22.16
N GLU A 1169 37.84 23.41 21.91
CA GLU A 1169 38.64 24.49 22.47
C GLU A 1169 38.02 24.92 23.81
N PHE A 1170 38.84 25.02 24.85
CA PHE A 1170 38.43 25.35 26.21
C PHE A 1170 39.12 26.63 26.69
N TYR A 1171 38.36 27.63 27.12
CA TYR A 1171 38.90 28.91 27.59
C TYR A 1171 39.24 28.92 29.08
N GLN A 1172 40.36 29.54 29.44
CA GLN A 1172 40.72 29.89 30.80
C GLN A 1172 40.48 31.37 31.07
N TRP A 1173 40.02 31.68 32.29
CA TRP A 1173 39.67 33.02 32.72
C TRP A 1173 40.55 33.49 33.87
N ASN A 1174 40.90 34.78 33.90
CA ASN A 1174 41.66 35.37 35.00
C ASN A 1174 41.05 36.70 35.49
N PRO A 1175 40.59 36.79 36.76
CA PRO A 1175 40.52 35.71 37.77
C PRO A 1175 39.57 34.57 37.40
N SER A 1176 39.85 33.36 37.89
CA SER A 1176 38.99 32.18 37.73
C SER A 1176 37.60 32.40 38.35
N PRO A 1177 36.50 31.89 37.73
CA PRO A 1177 35.17 31.95 38.34
C PRO A 1177 35.11 31.28 39.71
N ARG A 1178 35.99 30.31 40.00
CA ARG A 1178 36.07 29.64 41.30
C ARG A 1178 36.43 30.59 42.46
N ASN A 1179 37.10 31.70 42.16
CA ASN A 1179 37.47 32.69 43.17
C ASN A 1179 36.30 33.60 43.58
N ASN A 1180 35.14 33.47 42.92
CA ASN A 1180 33.95 34.24 43.20
C ASN A 1180 32.95 33.40 44.01
N SER A 1181 32.63 33.83 45.22
CA SER A 1181 31.68 33.14 46.11
C SER A 1181 30.25 33.07 45.54
N ASP A 1182 29.92 33.93 44.58
CA ASP A 1182 28.63 33.92 43.89
C ASP A 1182 28.56 32.87 42.77
N VAL A 1183 29.66 32.21 42.42
CA VAL A 1183 29.71 31.21 41.34
C VAL A 1183 29.82 29.80 41.89
N ASP A 1184 28.98 28.92 41.36
CA ASP A 1184 29.06 27.48 41.58
C ASP A 1184 29.63 26.82 40.32
N VAL A 1185 30.89 26.38 40.41
CA VAL A 1185 31.54 25.60 39.34
C VAL A 1185 31.02 24.17 39.42
N LEU A 1186 30.36 23.71 38.36
CA LEU A 1186 29.70 22.41 38.28
C LEU A 1186 30.63 21.33 37.73
N LEU A 1187 31.38 21.66 36.67
CA LEU A 1187 32.33 20.77 35.99
C LEU A 1187 33.67 21.48 35.78
N SER A 1188 34.77 20.73 35.84
CA SER A 1188 36.13 21.22 35.54
C SER A 1188 36.93 20.18 34.76
N ILE A 1189 37.96 20.63 34.04
CA ILE A 1189 38.98 19.70 33.51
C ILE A 1189 39.70 19.04 34.68
N SER A 1190 39.79 17.71 34.64
CA SER A 1190 40.50 16.91 35.63
C SER A 1190 41.95 17.36 35.77
N GLN A 1191 42.45 17.41 37.02
CA GLN A 1191 43.88 17.65 37.25
C GLN A 1191 44.78 16.58 36.62
N LYS A 1192 44.23 15.40 36.31
CA LYS A 1192 44.95 14.31 35.63
C LYS A 1192 45.32 14.66 34.18
N MET A 1193 44.73 15.69 33.60
CA MET A 1193 44.99 16.11 32.22
C MET A 1193 46.22 17.02 32.08
N TYR A 1194 46.74 17.63 33.15
CA TYR A 1194 47.87 18.56 32.99
C TYR A 1194 49.21 17.81 32.83
N PRO A 1195 50.09 18.25 31.91
CA PRO A 1195 49.87 19.30 30.92
C PRO A 1195 48.98 18.84 29.75
N PHE A 1196 48.08 19.71 29.27
CA PHE A 1196 47.28 19.45 28.07
C PHE A 1196 47.38 20.59 27.04
N GLY A 1197 47.34 20.23 25.76
CA GLY A 1197 47.52 21.13 24.61
C GLY A 1197 48.81 20.78 23.86
N LEU A 1198 48.85 20.97 22.54
CA LEU A 1198 50.03 20.65 21.72
C LEU A 1198 50.81 21.89 21.31
N LYS A 1199 50.12 22.98 20.95
CA LYS A 1199 50.70 24.26 20.58
C LYS A 1199 50.69 25.22 21.76
N ASP A 1200 49.52 25.40 22.37
CA ASP A 1200 49.34 26.20 23.57
C ASP A 1200 49.17 25.24 24.76
N VAL A 1201 50.31 24.90 25.37
CA VAL A 1201 50.39 23.87 26.44
C VAL A 1201 50.05 24.49 27.79
N VAL A 1202 48.94 24.07 28.36
CA VAL A 1202 48.53 24.43 29.71
C VAL A 1202 49.16 23.47 30.70
N LYS A 1203 50.15 23.94 31.48
CA LYS A 1203 50.98 23.08 32.34
C LYS A 1203 50.42 22.81 33.74
N PHE A 1204 49.60 23.71 34.25
CA PHE A 1204 48.92 23.65 35.54
C PHE A 1204 47.86 24.75 35.56
N GLY A 1205 46.79 24.59 36.33
CA GLY A 1205 45.80 25.65 36.48
C GLY A 1205 44.43 25.17 36.94
N ASP A 1206 43.50 26.12 36.98
CA ASP A 1206 42.08 25.89 37.22
C ASP A 1206 41.32 26.13 35.90
N PHE A 1207 40.59 25.11 35.44
CA PHE A 1207 39.79 25.15 34.20
C PHE A 1207 38.34 24.74 34.47
N PRO A 1208 37.52 25.67 34.99
CA PRO A 1208 36.07 25.51 35.04
C PRO A 1208 35.49 25.35 33.64
N LEU A 1209 34.68 24.32 33.44
CA LEU A 1209 34.03 24.02 32.16
C LEU A 1209 32.56 24.40 32.15
N VAL A 1210 31.85 24.13 33.25
CA VAL A 1210 30.44 24.47 33.37
C VAL A 1210 30.21 25.11 34.71
N TRP A 1211 29.59 26.28 34.74
CA TRP A 1211 29.26 26.97 35.99
C TRP A 1211 28.02 27.83 35.88
N THR A 1212 27.50 28.22 37.03
CA THR A 1212 26.39 29.16 37.17
C THR A 1212 26.75 30.26 38.18
N ASN A 1213 26.30 31.49 37.93
CA ASN A 1213 26.38 32.58 38.88
C ASN A 1213 25.03 32.70 39.60
N LYS A 1214 25.01 32.50 40.92
CA LYS A 1214 23.81 32.48 41.78
C LYS A 1214 23.01 33.78 41.75
N LYS A 1215 23.60 34.89 41.29
CA LYS A 1215 22.91 36.18 41.15
C LYS A 1215 22.01 36.25 39.91
N TYR A 1216 22.17 35.34 38.95
CA TYR A 1216 21.46 35.36 37.67
C TYR A 1216 20.96 33.96 37.29
N ARG A 1217 19.89 33.90 36.50
CA ARG A 1217 19.37 32.65 35.95
C ARG A 1217 20.18 32.26 34.71
N MET A 1218 21.42 31.80 34.94
CA MET A 1218 22.40 31.59 33.88
C MET A 1218 23.19 30.30 34.04
N ILE A 1219 23.52 29.66 32.93
CA ILE A 1219 24.55 28.62 32.88
C ILE A 1219 25.48 28.86 31.70
N TYR A 1220 26.78 28.69 31.92
CA TYR A 1220 27.77 28.76 30.86
C TYR A 1220 28.43 27.41 30.69
N LEU A 1221 28.58 26.99 29.43
CA LEU A 1221 29.21 25.75 29.02
C LEU A 1221 30.39 26.09 28.10
N ASN A 1222 31.60 25.88 28.58
CA ASN A 1222 32.84 26.11 27.85
C ASN A 1222 33.10 24.98 26.84
N MET A 1223 32.14 24.67 25.98
CA MET A 1223 32.15 23.58 25.01
C MET A 1223 31.41 24.10 23.77
N GLY A 1224 32.06 24.26 22.62
CA GLY A 1224 31.37 24.92 21.50
C GLY A 1224 32.17 25.10 20.22
N HIS A 1225 33.26 24.36 20.04
CA HIS A 1225 34.17 24.52 18.92
C HIS A 1225 34.39 23.17 18.22
N GLY A 1226 34.08 23.08 16.92
CA GLY A 1226 34.22 21.88 16.08
C GLY A 1226 32.93 21.10 15.84
N ASN A 1227 33.03 19.98 15.14
CA ASN A 1227 31.89 19.13 14.72
C ASN A 1227 31.69 17.88 15.60
N GLU A 1228 32.39 17.76 16.73
CA GLU A 1228 32.31 16.60 17.62
C GLU A 1228 31.41 16.85 18.85
N GLY A 1229 30.96 18.09 19.05
CA GLY A 1229 30.29 18.55 20.28
C GLY A 1229 28.96 17.86 20.60
N PHE A 1230 28.40 17.09 19.67
CA PHE A 1230 27.16 16.34 19.87
C PHE A 1230 27.32 14.84 19.61
N MET A 1231 28.55 14.29 19.59
CA MET A 1231 28.75 12.85 19.41
C MET A 1231 28.61 12.03 20.70
N ASP A 1232 28.80 12.65 21.87
CA ASP A 1232 28.75 11.99 23.17
C ASP A 1232 27.41 12.20 23.88
N THR A 1233 26.79 11.11 24.33
CA THR A 1233 25.48 11.12 24.97
C THR A 1233 25.50 11.75 26.36
N THR A 1234 26.64 11.71 27.06
CA THR A 1234 26.80 12.37 28.37
C THR A 1234 26.79 13.89 28.20
N GLN A 1235 27.50 14.42 27.21
CA GLN A 1235 27.51 15.83 26.87
C GLN A 1235 26.14 16.32 26.35
N GLN A 1236 25.44 15.53 25.53
CA GLN A 1236 24.06 15.85 25.13
C GLN A 1236 23.11 15.91 26.34
N LEU A 1237 23.21 14.96 27.27
CA LEU A 1237 22.41 14.96 28.50
C LEU A 1237 22.73 16.17 29.39
N LEU A 1238 24.00 16.56 29.48
CA LEU A 1238 24.42 17.78 30.16
C LEU A 1238 23.73 19.02 29.56
N PHE A 1239 23.68 19.13 28.23
CA PHE A 1239 23.01 20.26 27.55
C PHE A 1239 21.50 20.28 27.81
N ILE A 1240 20.84 19.12 27.79
CA ILE A 1240 19.41 18.99 28.12
C ILE A 1240 19.14 19.38 29.57
N ASN A 1241 19.94 18.86 30.51
CA ASN A 1241 19.74 19.16 31.92
C ASN A 1241 19.97 20.64 32.22
N ALA A 1242 20.96 21.26 31.58
CA ALA A 1242 21.24 22.69 31.68
C ALA A 1242 20.06 23.55 31.20
N LEU A 1243 19.50 23.24 30.02
CA LEU A 1243 18.31 23.92 29.50
C LEU A 1243 17.09 23.73 30.41
N ARG A 1244 16.80 22.48 30.82
CA ARG A 1244 15.68 22.17 31.73
C ARG A 1244 15.81 22.90 33.05
N TRP A 1245 17.02 22.92 33.62
CA TRP A 1245 17.28 23.61 34.88
C TRP A 1245 17.05 25.11 34.76
N ILE A 1246 17.59 25.76 33.72
CA ILE A 1246 17.32 27.17 33.46
C ILE A 1246 15.82 27.41 33.31
N VAL A 1247 15.13 26.68 32.45
CA VAL A 1247 13.70 26.87 32.20
C VAL A 1247 12.88 26.71 33.48
N SER A 1248 13.16 25.67 34.28
CA SER A 1248 12.43 25.41 35.53
C SER A 1248 12.66 26.43 36.65
N CYS A 1249 13.76 27.16 36.63
CA CYS A 1249 14.05 28.22 37.60
C CYS A 1249 13.40 29.57 37.26
N ASN A 1250 12.39 29.61 36.38
CA ASN A 1250 11.72 30.85 36.00
C ASN A 1250 10.99 31.49 37.20
N PRO A 1251 11.22 32.78 37.52
CA PRO A 1251 10.55 33.48 38.61
C PRO A 1251 9.01 33.49 38.50
N ASN A 1252 8.48 33.37 37.27
CA ASN A 1252 7.04 33.37 36.99
C ASN A 1252 6.41 31.96 37.12
N GLY A 1253 7.15 30.97 37.59
CA GLY A 1253 6.72 29.57 37.75
C GLY A 1253 7.43 28.63 36.78
N ASN A 1254 7.58 27.36 37.17
CA ASN A 1254 8.24 26.34 36.34
C ASN A 1254 7.38 26.05 35.09
N PRO A 1255 7.81 26.46 33.88
CA PRO A 1255 7.03 26.23 32.67
C PRO A 1255 6.99 24.75 32.25
N LEU A 1256 7.84 23.91 32.85
CA LEU A 1256 7.88 22.47 32.56
C LEU A 1256 6.93 21.65 33.45
N ASN A 1257 6.28 22.27 34.45
CA ASN A 1257 5.36 21.61 35.38
C ASN A 1257 3.94 21.48 34.84
#